data_AF-A0A5C8F0P3-F1
#
_entry.id   AF-A0A5C8F0P3-F1
#
_cell.length_a   1.000
_cell.length_b   1.000
_cell.length_c   1.000
_cell.angle_alpha   90.00
_cell.angle_beta   90.00
_cell.angle_gamma   90.00
#
_symmetry.space_group_name_H-M   'P 1'
#
loop_
_entity.id
_entity.type
_entity.pdbx_description
1 polymer ?
#
loop_
_entity_poly.entity_id
_entity_poly.type
_entity_poly.pdbx_seq_one_letter_code
_entity_poly.pdbx_strand_id
1 'polypeptide(L)'
;MKEANKDYLHFDNDIIQKGIANNLISFNNENTRIIYNAKTEKSYNYKDPEEKIRASVFIKLVVDFGYNAKDIDFEVRVPRRTPEDLADIVVYEKGKDTQPYLVVECKKDGISDSQFEQAIEQVFGNANSLGAKYSWVVAGNTDTAFDVKNFNSMEREKNVISQIPVSYGQAPKYRFKKEKKSSKENRNSLKIVSREELIKTLEKCHDTVWQGGKLNPSDAFDEVSKILFCKLQDEKKTAVSEFYKFQVGTHEESSDIAERIHGIYKEGKEQDPNVFSENIKLEDDIIYKTVEHLQSININKTDLDSKGVAFERFMGDFFKGKMGQYFTPRNIVDFCVKMLFIKQNERVLDPACGSGGFLLHAMDLIRKEAESNYDDEKEIYSYWHDFASKNLFGIEINEQIARVCKMNMIIHDDGHTNIISADSLDNIEKHTKINSQFKKENFDIILTNPPFGAKVLINEKKYLKDYQLGLNNGKERAAQSTEVLFIERCFEYLKEGGRMAIVLPDGILTNATLQYVRDFIMNNFKINAIVSIPQTAFSHYGAGVKCSLLFLTKSTKNKEDCDIFMAQAEYVGYDATGREIEQNDLNEIFNNYKNFIEKKNFKLNDKCFLIKFNKLKNSRLDVSYSISKDIFNNYSTISDYCGIFGGKRIPIGHKFVEKSKFRYLKVDNIDAYGFIDNYKMPYISEETFSIIKNFMVKNGDIIISIAGTIGKVSLINNIPDNTILTENCAKIIINDKNNLNSAYLSELLKLDIMQKYIKENQIQTTIPKLSLQRLRNLKIPLPPLEEQESIANIMKKAYLKKEEFEKEADKLLNSIDEYLLKELGINLPKKETDLKNRISYTVKLSEIKGNRFDCEYHQIYYKEFENAIKNAKYKTVKLKEKIFINSQLEDTSKYEFINYIDLSCIEKEKGIIIDTIFMNKDFPSRARQRVGKGDLLVSTLSGSMKAIAIVEEDKENLIASTGFFVIKETDKDLLKYFLISILRTNLFQELLKREARGAIMSSINCNDFLNIEIPLPPIEIQQKIVNEINERKQKALRLQKEAKETLENAKSQVERIIF
;
A
#
# COMPACT_ATOMS: atom_id res chain seq x y z
N MET A 1 0.62 -54.26 23.69
CA MET A 1 -0.26 -54.33 22.50
C MET A 1 -1.62 -53.80 22.92
N LYS A 2 -2.13 -52.64 22.49
CA LYS A 2 -1.70 -51.52 21.64
C LYS A 2 -2.67 -50.39 22.10
N GLU A 3 -2.25 -49.25 22.64
CA GLU A 3 -1.64 -48.12 21.92
C GLU A 3 -1.83 -48.20 20.40
N ALA A 4 -3.05 -47.84 19.97
CA ALA A 4 -3.38 -47.27 18.66
C ALA A 4 -4.84 -46.78 18.73
N ASN A 5 -5.11 -45.60 18.16
CA ASN A 5 -6.42 -44.90 18.07
C ASN A 5 -6.70 -43.81 19.13
N LYS A 6 -5.68 -43.00 19.44
CA LYS A 6 -5.88 -41.57 19.75
C LYS A 6 -5.70 -40.75 18.47
N ASP A 7 -6.61 -40.92 17.52
CA ASP A 7 -6.87 -39.93 16.47
C ASP A 7 -8.30 -39.44 16.68
N TYR A 8 -8.53 -38.71 17.78
CA TYR A 8 -9.77 -37.98 17.97
C TYR A 8 -9.59 -36.60 17.36
N LEU A 9 -10.18 -36.42 16.18
CA LEU A 9 -10.50 -35.11 15.61
C LEU A 9 -11.10 -34.23 16.72
N HIS A 10 -10.44 -33.11 17.03
CA HIS A 10 -11.05 -32.03 17.79
C HIS A 10 -12.20 -31.46 16.95
N PHE A 11 -13.44 -31.80 17.31
CA PHE A 11 -14.60 -31.07 16.80
C PHE A 11 -14.66 -29.73 17.54
N ASP A 12 -14.22 -28.64 16.90
CA ASP A 12 -14.19 -27.26 17.43
C ASP A 12 -15.58 -26.65 17.73
N ASN A 13 -16.64 -27.46 17.83
CA ASN A 13 -18.00 -26.97 18.04
C ASN A 13 -18.66 -27.68 19.23
N ASP A 14 -18.75 -26.98 20.36
CA ASP A 14 -19.39 -27.41 21.61
C ASP A 14 -20.79 -28.03 21.41
N ILE A 15 -21.53 -27.57 20.39
CA ILE A 15 -22.88 -28.07 20.09
C ILE A 15 -22.83 -29.50 19.54
N ILE A 16 -21.88 -29.82 18.65
CA ILE A 16 -21.76 -31.17 18.07
C ILE A 16 -21.37 -32.18 19.16
N GLN A 17 -20.48 -31.79 20.07
CA GLN A 17 -20.11 -32.61 21.22
C GLN A 17 -21.31 -32.87 22.15
N LYS A 18 -22.14 -31.84 22.40
CA LYS A 18 -23.42 -32.01 23.14
C LYS A 18 -24.35 -32.98 22.43
N GLY A 19 -24.44 -32.93 21.09
CA GLY A 19 -25.26 -33.85 20.29
C GLY A 19 -24.84 -35.31 20.44
N ILE A 20 -23.53 -35.59 20.39
CA ILE A 20 -22.97 -36.94 20.60
C ILE A 20 -23.22 -37.39 22.04
N ALA A 21 -22.96 -36.53 23.03
CA ALA A 21 -23.13 -36.86 24.45
C ALA A 21 -24.59 -37.19 24.82
N ASN A 22 -25.57 -36.59 24.13
CA ASN A 22 -27.00 -36.85 24.33
C ASN A 22 -27.55 -37.98 23.41
N ASN A 23 -26.69 -38.72 22.70
CA ASN A 23 -27.07 -39.75 21.73
C ASN A 23 -28.05 -39.26 20.64
N LEU A 24 -27.98 -37.98 20.27
CA LEU A 24 -28.82 -37.41 19.22
C LEU A 24 -28.24 -37.61 17.82
N ILE A 25 -26.91 -37.61 17.73
CA ILE A 25 -26.18 -37.82 16.49
C ILE A 25 -25.03 -38.80 16.72
N SER A 26 -24.63 -39.51 15.67
CA SER A 26 -23.40 -40.30 15.63
C SER A 26 -22.71 -40.15 14.27
N PHE A 27 -21.45 -40.53 14.18
CA PHE A 27 -20.68 -40.51 12.93
C PHE A 27 -20.33 -41.93 12.50
N ASN A 28 -20.23 -42.15 11.19
CA ASN A 28 -19.66 -43.40 10.68
C ASN A 28 -18.16 -43.51 11.01
N ASN A 29 -17.59 -44.71 10.90
CA ASN A 29 -16.18 -44.99 11.26
C ASN A 29 -15.15 -44.09 10.55
N GLU A 30 -15.50 -43.51 9.40
CA GLU A 30 -14.64 -42.63 8.61
C GLU A 30 -14.91 -41.13 8.86
N ASN A 31 -15.85 -40.77 9.74
CA ASN A 31 -16.31 -39.40 10.01
C ASN A 31 -16.75 -38.60 8.75
N THR A 32 -17.16 -39.29 7.70
CA THR A 32 -17.62 -38.71 6.43
C THR A 32 -19.13 -38.49 6.42
N ARG A 33 -19.88 -39.25 7.23
CA ARG A 33 -21.34 -39.17 7.32
C ARG A 33 -21.79 -38.98 8.76
N ILE A 34 -22.78 -38.10 8.93
CA ILE A 34 -23.52 -37.93 10.18
C ILE A 34 -24.77 -38.81 10.13
N ILE A 35 -25.15 -39.39 11.27
CA ILE A 35 -26.35 -40.22 11.47
C ILE A 35 -27.20 -39.55 12.54
N TYR A 36 -28.48 -39.30 12.23
CA TYR A 36 -29.43 -38.65 13.12
C TYR A 36 -30.34 -39.66 13.80
N ASN A 37 -30.37 -39.63 15.14
CA ASN A 37 -31.28 -40.44 15.95
C ASN A 37 -32.59 -39.66 16.19
N ALA A 38 -33.36 -39.45 15.12
CA ALA A 38 -34.62 -38.72 15.14
C ALA A 38 -35.83 -39.66 14.91
N LYS A 39 -36.97 -39.15 14.42
CA LYS A 39 -38.16 -39.96 14.09
C LYS A 39 -37.84 -41.10 13.14
N THR A 40 -37.06 -40.81 12.11
CA THR A 40 -36.46 -41.81 11.23
C THR A 40 -34.95 -41.68 11.29
N GLU A 41 -34.25 -42.81 11.35
CA GLU A 41 -32.79 -42.81 11.29
C GLU A 41 -32.36 -42.46 9.87
N LYS A 42 -31.68 -41.32 9.71
CA LYS A 42 -31.19 -40.83 8.41
C LYS A 42 -29.71 -40.49 8.50
N SER A 43 -29.01 -40.68 7.38
CA SER A 43 -27.58 -40.42 7.28
C SER A 43 -27.27 -39.52 6.10
N TYR A 44 -26.42 -38.51 6.34
CA TYR A 44 -26.07 -37.46 5.37
C TYR A 44 -24.56 -37.21 5.32
N ASN A 45 -24.09 -36.56 4.25
CA ASN A 45 -22.66 -36.25 4.06
C ASN A 45 -22.26 -35.02 4.88
N TYR A 46 -21.43 -35.21 5.91
CA TYR A 46 -21.05 -34.13 6.83
C TYR A 46 -20.03 -33.13 6.25
N LYS A 47 -19.44 -33.44 5.07
CA LYS A 47 -18.57 -32.49 4.36
C LYS A 47 -19.33 -31.32 3.76
N ASP A 48 -20.64 -31.44 3.58
CA ASP A 48 -21.48 -30.35 3.12
C ASP A 48 -21.57 -29.23 4.18
N PRO A 49 -21.21 -27.97 3.86
CA PRO A 49 -21.33 -26.84 4.78
C PRO A 49 -22.75 -26.63 5.32
N GLU A 50 -23.78 -26.92 4.54
CA GLU A 50 -25.19 -26.78 4.95
C GLU A 50 -25.59 -27.85 5.97
N GLU A 51 -25.07 -29.07 5.80
CA GLU A 51 -25.31 -30.19 6.71
C GLU A 51 -24.74 -29.92 8.12
N LYS A 52 -23.65 -29.16 8.22
CA LYS A 52 -23.11 -28.72 9.52
C LYS A 52 -24.08 -27.80 10.25
N ILE A 53 -24.78 -26.93 9.53
CA ILE A 53 -25.81 -26.04 10.09
C ILE A 53 -27.04 -26.86 10.47
N ARG A 54 -27.51 -27.76 9.60
CA ARG A 54 -28.64 -28.67 9.87
C ARG A 54 -28.41 -29.50 11.14
N ALA A 55 -27.20 -30.04 11.32
CA ALA A 55 -26.81 -30.76 12.54
C ALA A 55 -26.92 -29.90 13.80
N SER A 56 -26.38 -28.68 13.74
CA SER A 56 -26.44 -27.71 14.84
C SER A 56 -27.89 -27.35 15.20
N VAL A 57 -28.73 -27.11 14.18
CA VAL A 57 -30.15 -26.79 14.35
C VAL A 57 -30.92 -27.93 15.00
N PHE A 58 -30.72 -29.18 14.56
CA PHE A 58 -31.37 -30.35 15.16
C PHE A 58 -31.02 -30.50 16.65
N ILE A 59 -29.74 -30.36 16.99
CA ILE A 59 -29.28 -30.45 18.39
C ILE A 59 -29.91 -29.33 19.22
N LYS A 60 -29.97 -28.09 18.69
CA LYS A 60 -30.64 -26.97 19.36
C LYS A 60 -32.13 -27.25 19.60
N LEU A 61 -32.85 -27.78 18.61
CA LEU A 61 -34.28 -28.12 18.75
C LEU A 61 -34.52 -29.07 19.93
N VAL A 62 -33.69 -30.09 20.09
CA VAL A 62 -33.87 -31.06 21.16
C VAL A 62 -33.33 -30.56 22.50
N VAL A 63 -32.08 -30.10 22.54
CA VAL A 63 -31.36 -29.76 23.78
C VAL A 63 -31.80 -28.40 24.32
N ASP A 64 -31.88 -27.38 23.46
CA ASP A 64 -32.16 -26.02 23.91
C ASP A 64 -33.66 -25.74 23.93
N PHE A 65 -34.41 -26.21 22.92
CA PHE A 65 -35.86 -25.97 22.79
C PHE A 65 -36.75 -27.05 23.39
N GLY A 66 -36.19 -28.19 23.81
CA GLY A 66 -36.92 -29.25 24.49
C GLY A 66 -37.98 -29.91 23.62
N TYR A 67 -37.77 -29.96 22.30
CA TYR A 67 -38.54 -30.81 21.40
C TYR A 67 -38.08 -32.26 21.53
N ASN A 68 -38.98 -33.22 21.34
CA ASN A 68 -38.63 -34.63 21.37
C ASN A 68 -38.00 -35.02 20.04
N ALA A 69 -36.81 -35.63 20.04
CA ALA A 69 -36.14 -36.08 18.83
C ALA A 69 -37.00 -37.01 17.95
N LYS A 70 -37.90 -37.80 18.58
CA LYS A 70 -38.84 -38.69 17.88
C LYS A 70 -39.98 -37.97 17.15
N ASP A 71 -40.18 -36.69 17.43
CA ASP A 71 -41.16 -35.83 16.74
C ASP A 71 -40.50 -35.01 15.62
N ILE A 72 -39.22 -35.25 15.29
CA ILE A 72 -38.47 -34.49 14.27
C ILE A 72 -38.08 -35.42 13.12
N ASP A 73 -38.31 -35.00 11.88
CA ASP A 73 -37.89 -35.72 10.68
C ASP A 73 -37.16 -34.77 9.71
N PHE A 74 -36.37 -35.34 8.79
CA PHE A 74 -35.55 -34.59 7.84
C PHE A 74 -36.03 -34.81 6.41
N GLU A 75 -35.73 -33.89 5.48
CA GLU A 75 -36.05 -34.03 4.04
C GLU A 75 -37.46 -34.57 3.78
N VAL A 76 -38.46 -33.91 4.35
CA VAL A 76 -39.86 -34.32 4.25
C VAL A 76 -40.44 -33.82 2.93
N ARG A 77 -41.09 -34.71 2.17
CA ARG A 77 -41.73 -34.36 0.90
C ARG A 77 -42.90 -33.42 1.11
N VAL A 78 -42.90 -32.32 0.35
CA VAL A 78 -43.95 -31.30 0.40
C VAL A 78 -44.99 -31.59 -0.69
N PRO A 79 -46.29 -31.70 -0.34
CA PRO A 79 -47.34 -31.96 -1.33
C PRO A 79 -47.59 -30.72 -2.21
N ARG A 80 -47.07 -30.72 -3.45
CA ARG A 80 -47.28 -29.67 -4.48
C ARG A 80 -47.60 -30.26 -5.87
N ARG A 81 -48.18 -29.44 -6.75
CA ARG A 81 -48.30 -29.75 -8.19
C ARG A 81 -47.01 -29.31 -8.91
N THR A 82 -45.98 -30.17 -8.88
CA THR A 82 -44.70 -30.11 -9.65
C THR A 82 -43.88 -28.80 -9.61
N PRO A 83 -42.57 -28.83 -9.30
CA PRO A 83 -41.74 -29.97 -8.90
C PRO A 83 -41.98 -30.47 -7.46
N GLU A 84 -41.45 -31.65 -7.12
CA GLU A 84 -41.43 -32.16 -5.73
C GLU A 84 -40.29 -31.49 -4.95
N ASP A 85 -40.63 -30.68 -3.95
CA ASP A 85 -39.66 -30.03 -3.06
C ASP A 85 -39.56 -30.79 -1.71
N LEU A 86 -38.39 -30.73 -1.08
CA LEU A 86 -38.11 -31.31 0.24
C LEU A 86 -37.93 -30.19 1.27
N ALA A 87 -38.54 -30.34 2.44
CA ALA A 87 -38.28 -29.49 3.60
C ALA A 87 -37.15 -30.07 4.44
N ASP A 88 -36.14 -29.28 4.81
CA ASP A 88 -34.93 -29.78 5.48
C ASP A 88 -35.22 -30.46 6.82
N ILE A 89 -35.96 -29.79 7.71
CA ILE A 89 -36.37 -30.33 9.01
C ILE A 89 -37.84 -30.01 9.25
N VAL A 90 -38.60 -31.01 9.68
CA VAL A 90 -39.99 -30.85 10.12
C VAL A 90 -40.15 -31.38 11.54
N VAL A 91 -40.64 -30.54 12.44
CA VAL A 91 -41.05 -30.93 13.79
C VAL A 91 -42.56 -31.11 13.79
N TYR A 92 -43.05 -32.27 14.22
CA TYR A 92 -44.47 -32.59 14.34
C TYR A 92 -45.03 -32.20 15.71
N GLU A 93 -46.34 -31.96 15.79
CA GLU A 93 -47.03 -31.72 17.07
C GLU A 93 -46.82 -32.90 18.05
N LYS A 94 -46.71 -32.58 19.34
CA LYS A 94 -46.46 -33.55 20.41
C LYS A 94 -47.46 -34.72 20.34
N GLY A 95 -46.96 -35.93 20.06
CA GLY A 95 -47.75 -37.15 19.99
C GLY A 95 -48.63 -37.31 18.74
N LYS A 96 -48.41 -36.50 17.70
CA LYS A 96 -49.09 -36.60 16.40
C LYS A 96 -48.08 -36.85 15.29
N ASP A 97 -48.20 -37.96 14.58
CA ASP A 97 -47.20 -38.34 13.58
C ASP A 97 -47.31 -37.65 12.22
N THR A 98 -48.41 -36.93 11.96
CA THR A 98 -48.74 -36.42 10.62
C THR A 98 -49.05 -34.93 10.58
N GLN A 99 -48.99 -34.22 11.72
CA GLN A 99 -49.33 -32.80 11.80
C GLN A 99 -48.07 -31.96 12.04
N PRO A 100 -47.50 -31.30 11.02
CA PRO A 100 -46.35 -30.42 11.15
C PRO A 100 -46.63 -29.25 12.10
N TYR A 101 -45.68 -28.97 12.99
CA TYR A 101 -45.70 -27.86 13.93
C TYR A 101 -44.72 -26.75 13.51
N LEU A 102 -43.48 -27.12 13.17
CA LEU A 102 -42.41 -26.21 12.76
C LEU A 102 -41.71 -26.79 11.51
N VAL A 103 -41.47 -25.94 10.51
CA VAL A 103 -40.65 -26.27 9.33
C VAL A 103 -39.38 -25.41 9.35
N VAL A 104 -38.22 -26.02 9.20
CA VAL A 104 -36.93 -25.31 9.22
C VAL A 104 -36.25 -25.46 7.87
N GLU A 105 -35.70 -24.35 7.36
CA GLU A 105 -34.82 -24.30 6.18
C GLU A 105 -33.42 -23.89 6.63
N CYS A 106 -32.42 -24.67 6.25
CA CYS A 106 -31.02 -24.43 6.58
C CYS A 106 -30.28 -23.92 5.34
N LYS A 107 -29.35 -22.99 5.54
CA LYS A 107 -28.37 -22.58 4.54
C LYS A 107 -26.99 -22.56 5.15
N LYS A 108 -25.97 -22.71 4.31
CA LYS A 108 -24.57 -22.50 4.72
C LYS A 108 -24.37 -21.11 5.35
N ASP A 109 -23.38 -20.99 6.23
CA ASP A 109 -23.01 -19.71 6.83
C ASP A 109 -22.46 -18.72 5.77
N GLY A 110 -22.67 -17.43 6.00
CA GLY A 110 -22.15 -16.34 5.15
C GLY A 110 -22.85 -16.14 3.81
N ILE A 111 -24.13 -16.53 3.68
CA ILE A 111 -24.93 -16.21 2.48
C ILE A 111 -25.31 -14.72 2.40
N SER A 112 -25.56 -14.23 1.18
CA SER A 112 -26.00 -12.85 0.96
C SER A 112 -27.46 -12.62 1.38
N ASP A 113 -27.85 -11.36 1.59
CA ASP A 113 -29.23 -11.03 1.98
C ASP A 113 -30.25 -11.49 0.93
N SER A 114 -29.91 -11.40 -0.36
CA SER A 114 -30.77 -11.92 -1.44
C SER A 114 -30.95 -13.44 -1.37
N GLN A 115 -29.90 -14.19 -1.02
CA GLN A 115 -29.99 -15.64 -0.82
C GLN A 115 -30.79 -15.98 0.45
N PHE A 116 -30.69 -15.16 1.49
CA PHE A 116 -31.46 -15.32 2.72
C PHE A 116 -32.95 -15.05 2.49
N GLU A 117 -33.30 -14.00 1.73
CA GLU A 117 -34.67 -13.72 1.29
C GLU A 117 -35.24 -14.87 0.44
N GLN A 118 -34.45 -15.47 -0.45
CA GLN A 118 -34.87 -16.67 -1.20
C GLN A 118 -35.14 -17.87 -0.28
N ALA A 119 -34.34 -18.08 0.77
CA ALA A 119 -34.57 -19.13 1.75
C ALA A 119 -35.87 -18.89 2.55
N ILE A 120 -36.21 -17.64 2.83
CA ILE A 120 -37.50 -17.26 3.41
C ILE A 120 -38.66 -17.67 2.49
N GLU A 121 -38.60 -17.37 1.19
CA GLU A 121 -39.64 -17.81 0.23
C GLU A 121 -39.84 -19.32 0.26
N GLN A 122 -38.73 -20.06 0.28
CA GLN A 122 -38.74 -21.51 0.27
C GLN A 122 -39.40 -22.07 1.54
N VAL A 123 -39.01 -21.57 2.72
CA VAL A 123 -39.56 -22.07 3.99
C VAL A 123 -41.05 -21.74 4.14
N PHE A 124 -41.49 -20.54 3.73
CA PHE A 124 -42.91 -20.17 3.75
C PHE A 124 -43.71 -21.05 2.83
N GLY A 125 -43.20 -21.27 1.62
CA GLY A 125 -43.81 -22.15 0.66
C GLY A 125 -43.96 -23.58 1.19
N ASN A 126 -42.95 -24.10 1.87
CA ASN A 126 -42.94 -25.43 2.46
C ASN A 126 -43.90 -25.51 3.66
N ALA A 127 -43.83 -24.55 4.58
CA ALA A 127 -44.68 -24.47 5.77
C ALA A 127 -46.17 -24.38 5.43
N ASN A 128 -46.54 -23.53 4.46
CA ASN A 128 -47.93 -23.38 4.00
C ASN A 128 -48.47 -24.67 3.37
N SER A 129 -47.67 -25.33 2.54
CA SER A 129 -48.08 -26.58 1.86
C SER A 129 -48.24 -27.75 2.84
N LEU A 130 -47.41 -27.76 3.90
CA LEU A 130 -47.44 -28.76 4.98
C LEU A 130 -48.45 -28.43 6.10
N GLY A 131 -49.02 -27.22 6.12
CA GLY A 131 -49.93 -26.77 7.18
C GLY A 131 -49.25 -26.56 8.54
N ALA A 132 -47.97 -26.20 8.54
CA ALA A 132 -47.20 -25.97 9.76
C ALA A 132 -47.63 -24.69 10.50
N LYS A 133 -47.47 -24.67 11.82
CA LYS A 133 -47.80 -23.49 12.64
C LYS A 133 -46.72 -22.42 12.55
N TYR A 134 -45.45 -22.84 12.59
CA TYR A 134 -44.28 -21.96 12.56
C TYR A 134 -43.32 -22.36 11.45
N SER A 135 -42.46 -21.43 11.04
CA SER A 135 -41.29 -21.69 10.20
C SER A 135 -40.04 -21.03 10.76
N TRP A 136 -38.86 -21.51 10.36
CA TRP A 136 -37.58 -20.97 10.80
C TRP A 136 -36.53 -21.09 9.71
N VAL A 137 -35.81 -20.01 9.42
CA VAL A 137 -34.67 -20.01 8.49
C VAL A 137 -33.39 -19.81 9.30
N VAL A 138 -32.38 -20.63 9.05
CA VAL A 138 -31.09 -20.56 9.75
C VAL A 138 -29.92 -20.57 8.76
N ALA A 139 -29.08 -19.54 8.83
CA ALA A 139 -27.84 -19.41 8.08
C ALA A 139 -26.69 -18.99 9.00
N GLY A 140 -25.99 -19.98 9.58
CA GLY A 140 -24.91 -19.71 10.53
C GLY A 140 -25.39 -19.04 11.82
N ASN A 141 -24.94 -17.80 12.07
CA ASN A 141 -25.35 -16.98 13.22
C ASN A 141 -26.60 -16.12 12.95
N THR A 142 -27.09 -16.06 11.71
CA THR A 142 -28.29 -15.32 11.33
C THR A 142 -29.47 -16.29 11.24
N ASP A 143 -30.56 -15.98 11.96
CA ASP A 143 -31.77 -16.80 11.94
C ASP A 143 -33.03 -15.95 12.14
N THR A 144 -34.09 -16.30 11.41
CA THR A 144 -35.40 -15.59 11.47
C THR A 144 -36.52 -16.61 11.54
N ALA A 145 -37.40 -16.49 12.52
CA ALA A 145 -38.53 -17.39 12.73
C ALA A 145 -39.86 -16.68 12.43
N PHE A 146 -40.88 -17.44 12.03
CA PHE A 146 -42.17 -16.88 11.62
C PHE A 146 -43.38 -17.67 12.16
N ASP A 147 -44.49 -16.98 12.44
CA ASP A 147 -45.84 -17.53 12.61
C ASP A 147 -46.55 -17.56 11.24
N VAL A 148 -46.69 -18.76 10.68
CA VAL A 148 -47.20 -18.95 9.32
C VAL A 148 -48.70 -19.21 9.31
N LYS A 149 -49.27 -19.65 10.45
CA LYS A 149 -50.67 -20.05 10.52
C LYS A 149 -51.61 -18.88 10.78
N ASN A 150 -51.18 -17.91 11.58
CA ASN A 150 -52.06 -16.84 12.06
C ASN A 150 -52.07 -15.59 11.16
N PHE A 151 -51.25 -15.56 10.12
CA PHE A 151 -51.06 -14.38 9.28
C PHE A 151 -50.97 -14.73 7.79
N ASN A 152 -51.24 -13.75 6.93
CA ASN A 152 -51.19 -13.96 5.49
C ASN A 152 -49.73 -14.03 4.98
N SER A 153 -49.51 -14.74 3.88
CA SER A 153 -48.21 -14.88 3.20
C SER A 153 -47.65 -13.52 2.70
N MET A 154 -48.52 -12.51 2.57
CA MET A 154 -48.17 -11.15 2.16
C MET A 154 -47.80 -10.23 3.34
N GLU A 155 -48.08 -10.60 4.59
CA GLU A 155 -47.86 -9.76 5.80
C GLU A 155 -46.54 -10.11 6.50
N ARG A 156 -45.44 -10.20 5.75
CA ARG A 156 -44.20 -10.86 6.18
C ARG A 156 -43.55 -10.30 7.44
N GLU A 157 -43.59 -8.99 7.63
CA GLU A 157 -43.01 -8.34 8.81
C GLU A 157 -43.78 -8.70 10.09
N LYS A 158 -45.11 -8.71 10.02
CA LYS A 158 -45.98 -9.13 11.13
C LYS A 158 -45.81 -10.60 11.48
N ASN A 159 -45.36 -11.42 10.54
CA ASN A 159 -45.21 -12.86 10.75
C ASN A 159 -43.96 -13.18 11.58
N VAL A 160 -42.98 -12.26 11.66
CA VAL A 160 -41.72 -12.53 12.36
C VAL A 160 -41.96 -12.73 13.86
N ILE A 161 -41.36 -13.78 14.41
CA ILE A 161 -41.33 -14.05 15.84
C ILE A 161 -39.88 -13.98 16.34
N SER A 162 -39.67 -13.46 17.55
CA SER A 162 -38.33 -13.29 18.13
C SER A 162 -37.58 -14.62 18.32
N GLN A 163 -38.31 -15.71 18.53
CA GLN A 163 -37.78 -17.06 18.69
C GLN A 163 -38.90 -18.10 18.48
N ILE A 164 -38.55 -19.30 18.00
CA ILE A 164 -39.47 -20.44 17.99
C ILE A 164 -39.92 -20.83 19.42
N PRO A 165 -41.14 -21.38 19.60
CA PRO A 165 -41.64 -21.73 20.92
C PRO A 165 -40.82 -22.82 21.64
N VAL A 166 -40.70 -22.72 22.96
CA VAL A 166 -40.09 -23.77 23.78
C VAL A 166 -41.11 -24.88 24.04
N SER A 167 -40.76 -26.14 23.78
CA SER A 167 -41.59 -27.33 24.06
C SER A 167 -43.07 -27.17 23.66
N TYR A 168 -43.32 -26.69 22.44
CA TYR A 168 -44.67 -26.47 21.88
C TYR A 168 -45.50 -25.34 22.53
N GLY A 169 -44.87 -24.46 23.32
CA GLY A 169 -45.53 -23.33 23.99
C GLY A 169 -45.90 -22.16 23.07
N GLN A 170 -45.87 -20.95 23.61
CA GLN A 170 -46.00 -19.70 22.83
C GLN A 170 -44.63 -19.10 22.53
N ALA A 171 -44.52 -18.39 21.41
CA ALA A 171 -43.33 -17.62 21.08
C ALA A 171 -43.14 -16.51 22.13
N PRO A 172 -41.93 -16.34 22.70
CA PRO A 172 -41.68 -15.26 23.65
C PRO A 172 -41.78 -13.90 22.93
N LYS A 173 -42.05 -12.81 23.67
CA LYS A 173 -42.05 -11.46 23.07
C LYS A 173 -40.64 -11.03 22.61
N TYR A 174 -39.62 -11.35 23.41
CA TYR A 174 -38.21 -11.04 23.15
C TYR A 174 -37.34 -12.27 23.44
N ARG A 175 -36.21 -12.38 22.74
CA ARG A 175 -35.29 -13.53 22.83
C ARG A 175 -34.14 -13.27 23.80
N PHE A 176 -33.43 -12.15 23.64
CA PHE A 176 -32.15 -11.91 24.30
C PHE A 176 -32.33 -11.21 25.66
N LYS A 177 -31.74 -11.81 26.70
CA LYS A 177 -31.86 -11.38 28.10
C LYS A 177 -30.48 -11.31 28.76
N LYS A 178 -30.24 -10.30 29.60
CA LYS A 178 -28.95 -10.17 30.31
C LYS A 178 -28.88 -11.15 31.47
N GLU A 179 -27.92 -12.06 31.46
CA GLU A 179 -27.74 -13.07 32.51
C GLU A 179 -26.60 -12.73 33.50
N LYS A 180 -26.59 -13.38 34.68
CA LYS A 180 -25.50 -13.28 35.67
C LYS A 180 -24.23 -13.95 35.13
N LYS A 181 -23.05 -13.44 35.51
CA LYS A 181 -21.72 -13.92 35.06
C LYS A 181 -21.45 -15.43 35.23
N SER A 182 -22.25 -16.17 36.01
CA SER A 182 -22.00 -17.57 36.38
C SER A 182 -22.91 -18.60 35.70
N SER A 183 -23.82 -18.20 34.80
CA SER A 183 -24.57 -19.17 33.98
C SER A 183 -23.76 -19.54 32.75
N LYS A 184 -23.61 -20.86 32.49
CA LYS A 184 -23.11 -21.37 31.20
C LYS A 184 -23.92 -20.72 30.07
N GLU A 185 -23.25 -20.40 28.95
CA GLU A 185 -23.91 -19.83 27.76
C GLU A 185 -25.22 -20.55 27.47
N ASN A 186 -26.32 -19.78 27.53
CA ASN A 186 -27.67 -20.24 27.29
C ASN A 186 -28.18 -19.60 26.01
N ARG A 187 -29.11 -20.26 25.30
CA ARG A 187 -29.67 -19.84 24.00
C ARG A 187 -30.25 -18.41 23.93
N ASN A 188 -30.51 -17.80 25.09
CA ASN A 188 -31.11 -16.47 25.23
C ASN A 188 -30.09 -15.40 25.69
N SER A 189 -28.82 -15.75 25.79
CA SER A 189 -27.71 -14.83 26.07
C SER A 189 -27.06 -14.32 24.78
N LEU A 190 -26.47 -13.12 24.82
CA LEU A 190 -25.69 -12.59 23.70
C LEU A 190 -24.37 -13.37 23.54
N LYS A 191 -24.02 -13.71 22.30
CA LYS A 191 -22.83 -14.51 21.95
C LYS A 191 -21.57 -13.64 21.95
N ILE A 192 -20.51 -14.09 22.62
CA ILE A 192 -19.17 -13.52 22.47
C ILE A 192 -18.60 -14.01 21.14
N VAL A 193 -18.12 -13.08 20.31
CA VAL A 193 -17.70 -13.38 18.93
C VAL A 193 -16.20 -13.25 18.76
N SER A 194 -15.67 -14.00 17.79
CA SER A 194 -14.28 -13.84 17.34
C SER A 194 -14.08 -12.53 16.58
N ARG A 195 -12.82 -12.10 16.45
CA ARG A 195 -12.42 -10.94 15.66
C ARG A 195 -12.97 -11.00 14.22
N GLU A 196 -12.84 -12.14 13.55
CA GLU A 196 -13.28 -12.33 12.17
C GLU A 196 -14.82 -12.30 12.03
N GLU A 197 -15.56 -12.85 13.00
CA GLU A 197 -17.02 -12.76 13.03
C GLU A 197 -17.50 -11.31 13.22
N LEU A 198 -16.84 -10.54 14.10
CA LEU A 198 -17.18 -9.14 14.34
C LEU A 198 -16.94 -8.28 13.10
N ILE A 199 -15.80 -8.46 12.41
CA ILE A 199 -15.50 -7.76 11.14
C ILE A 199 -16.59 -8.02 10.11
N LYS A 200 -16.92 -9.29 9.87
CA LYS A 200 -17.96 -9.67 8.88
C LYS A 200 -19.32 -9.07 9.23
N THR A 201 -19.65 -8.98 10.52
CA THR A 201 -20.92 -8.41 10.97
C THR A 201 -20.96 -6.90 10.70
N LEU A 202 -19.87 -6.18 11.00
CA LEU A 202 -19.77 -4.74 10.72
C LEU A 202 -19.79 -4.43 9.22
N GLU A 203 -19.09 -5.23 8.41
CA GLU A 203 -19.12 -5.15 6.94
C GLU A 203 -20.54 -5.37 6.40
N LYS A 204 -21.23 -6.40 6.92
CA LYS A 204 -22.62 -6.67 6.54
C LYS A 204 -23.55 -5.50 6.86
N CYS A 205 -23.47 -4.95 8.08
CA CYS A 205 -24.24 -3.76 8.46
C CYS A 205 -23.96 -2.57 7.53
N HIS A 206 -22.70 -2.34 7.17
CA HIS A 206 -22.33 -1.29 6.23
C HIS A 206 -22.92 -1.52 4.85
N ASP A 207 -22.85 -2.73 4.31
CA ASP A 207 -23.39 -3.03 2.99
C ASP A 207 -24.92 -2.90 2.95
N THR A 208 -25.62 -3.32 4.02
CA THR A 208 -27.06 -3.12 4.20
C THR A 208 -27.42 -1.62 4.17
N VAL A 209 -26.66 -0.78 4.88
CA VAL A 209 -26.88 0.67 4.91
C VAL A 209 -26.47 1.34 3.60
N TRP A 210 -25.39 0.89 2.97
CA TRP A 210 -24.84 1.48 1.74
C TRP A 210 -25.74 1.24 0.50
N GLN A 211 -26.54 0.16 0.52
CA GLN A 211 -27.53 -0.19 -0.52
C GLN A 211 -26.96 -0.11 -1.96
N GLY A 212 -25.73 -0.57 -2.18
CA GLY A 212 -25.10 -0.56 -3.51
C GLY A 212 -24.79 0.82 -4.09
N GLY A 213 -24.67 1.86 -3.24
CA GLY A 213 -24.31 3.21 -3.65
C GLY A 213 -25.42 4.27 -3.53
N LYS A 214 -26.56 3.94 -2.90
CA LYS A 214 -27.63 4.93 -2.62
C LYS A 214 -27.17 6.01 -1.64
N LEU A 215 -26.35 5.62 -0.66
CA LEU A 215 -25.67 6.54 0.25
C LEU A 215 -24.20 6.71 -0.15
N ASN A 216 -23.67 7.91 0.10
CA ASN A 216 -22.24 8.07 0.08
C ASN A 216 -21.64 7.16 1.15
N PRO A 217 -20.48 6.52 0.87
CA PRO A 217 -19.84 5.66 1.84
C PRO A 217 -19.64 6.33 3.22
N SER A 218 -19.31 7.64 3.26
CA SER A 218 -19.08 8.37 4.53
C SER A 218 -20.33 8.43 5.38
N ASP A 219 -21.45 8.71 4.73
CA ASP A 219 -22.74 8.85 5.39
C ASP A 219 -23.23 7.47 5.85
N ALA A 220 -23.03 6.42 5.03
CA ALA A 220 -23.35 5.05 5.43
C ALA A 220 -22.55 4.60 6.67
N PHE A 221 -21.25 4.89 6.71
CA PHE A 221 -20.40 4.60 7.88
C PHE A 221 -20.87 5.37 9.13
N ASP A 222 -21.22 6.65 8.98
CA ASP A 222 -21.73 7.48 10.07
C ASP A 222 -23.03 6.91 10.65
N GLU A 223 -23.96 6.47 9.80
CA GLU A 223 -25.22 5.85 10.23
C GLU A 223 -25.01 4.49 10.91
N VAL A 224 -24.12 3.63 10.40
CA VAL A 224 -23.74 2.36 11.07
C VAL A 224 -23.16 2.64 12.46
N SER A 225 -22.32 3.67 12.57
CA SER A 225 -21.70 4.07 13.84
C SER A 225 -22.74 4.49 14.89
N LYS A 226 -23.81 5.19 14.48
CA LYS A 226 -24.93 5.57 15.36
C LYS A 226 -25.70 4.34 15.86
N ILE A 227 -25.97 3.37 14.99
CA ILE A 227 -26.65 2.12 15.38
C ILE A 227 -25.77 1.29 16.32
N LEU A 228 -24.47 1.19 16.01
CA LEU A 228 -23.49 0.50 16.85
C LEU A 228 -23.40 1.10 18.25
N PHE A 229 -23.45 2.44 18.35
CA PHE A 229 -23.53 3.12 19.64
C PHE A 229 -24.78 2.75 20.43
N CYS A 230 -25.95 2.68 19.78
CA CYS A 230 -27.20 2.24 20.44
C CYS A 230 -27.06 0.83 21.01
N LYS A 231 -26.45 -0.09 20.24
CA LYS A 231 -26.18 -1.46 20.69
C LYS A 231 -25.29 -1.48 21.94
N LEU A 232 -24.16 -0.76 21.90
CA LEU A 232 -23.22 -0.67 23.03
C LEU A 232 -23.91 -0.12 24.29
N GLN A 233 -24.75 0.90 24.12
CA GLN A 233 -25.45 1.55 25.23
C GLN A 233 -26.51 0.66 25.86
N ASP A 234 -27.31 -0.05 25.04
CA ASP A 234 -28.31 -1.00 25.52
C ASP A 234 -27.67 -2.17 26.28
N GLU A 235 -26.56 -2.69 25.77
CA GLU A 235 -25.79 -3.76 26.43
C GLU A 235 -25.27 -3.34 27.82
N LYS A 236 -24.75 -2.11 27.94
CA LYS A 236 -24.26 -1.55 29.20
C LYS A 236 -25.41 -1.34 30.19
N LYS A 237 -26.50 -0.68 29.76
CA LYS A 237 -27.61 -0.23 30.63
C LYS A 237 -28.58 -1.32 31.06
N THR A 238 -28.86 -2.32 30.22
CA THR A 238 -29.85 -3.37 30.54
C THR A 238 -29.51 -4.03 31.88
N ALA A 239 -30.49 -4.18 32.78
CA ALA A 239 -30.24 -4.80 34.08
C ALA A 239 -30.21 -6.34 33.97
N VAL A 240 -29.57 -6.99 34.94
CA VAL A 240 -29.56 -8.46 35.00
C VAL A 240 -30.98 -8.97 35.14
N SER A 241 -31.33 -9.95 34.33
CA SER A 241 -32.67 -10.52 34.21
C SER A 241 -33.71 -9.64 33.49
N GLU A 242 -33.27 -8.62 32.75
CA GLU A 242 -34.11 -7.87 31.81
C GLU A 242 -33.75 -8.20 30.35
N PHE A 243 -34.70 -7.96 29.45
CA PHE A 243 -34.50 -8.10 28.01
C PHE A 243 -33.78 -6.88 27.46
N TYR A 244 -32.87 -7.11 26.51
CA TYR A 244 -32.22 -6.03 25.76
C TYR A 244 -33.26 -5.26 24.94
N LYS A 245 -33.18 -3.93 24.87
CA LYS A 245 -34.06 -3.17 23.97
C LYS A 245 -33.58 -3.25 22.52
N PHE A 246 -32.29 -3.51 22.29
CA PHE A 246 -31.69 -3.68 20.97
C PHE A 246 -31.87 -5.13 20.50
N GLN A 247 -33.06 -5.47 20.03
CA GLN A 247 -33.39 -6.74 19.37
C GLN A 247 -34.68 -6.60 18.58
N VAL A 248 -35.05 -7.60 17.79
CA VAL A 248 -36.34 -7.71 17.10
C VAL A 248 -37.32 -8.49 17.98
N GLY A 249 -38.49 -7.92 18.27
CA GLY A 249 -39.55 -8.57 19.03
C GLY A 249 -40.52 -9.36 18.14
N THR A 250 -41.34 -10.19 18.78
CA THR A 250 -42.38 -10.97 18.10
C THR A 250 -43.52 -10.07 17.62
N HIS A 251 -43.83 -10.15 16.32
CA HIS A 251 -44.84 -9.37 15.61
C HIS A 251 -44.61 -7.85 15.61
N GLU A 252 -43.35 -7.40 15.80
CA GLU A 252 -43.00 -5.98 15.69
C GLU A 252 -42.74 -5.60 14.24
N GLU A 253 -43.29 -4.46 13.83
CA GLU A 253 -43.02 -3.87 12.51
C GLU A 253 -41.68 -3.10 12.53
N SER A 254 -41.16 -2.77 11.34
CA SER A 254 -39.93 -1.98 11.21
C SER A 254 -40.04 -0.62 11.92
N SER A 255 -41.23 -0.01 11.90
CA SER A 255 -41.53 1.25 12.59
C SER A 255 -41.41 1.18 14.11
N ASP A 256 -41.91 0.10 14.75
CA ASP A 256 -41.82 -0.12 16.20
C ASP A 256 -40.36 -0.20 16.66
N ILE A 257 -39.54 -0.90 15.88
CA ILE A 257 -38.11 -1.10 16.15
C ILE A 257 -37.36 0.20 15.93
N ALA A 258 -37.65 0.93 14.85
CA ALA A 258 -37.07 2.25 14.59
C ALA A 258 -37.37 3.21 15.75
N GLU A 259 -38.62 3.28 16.23
CA GLU A 259 -38.99 4.12 17.38
C GLU A 259 -38.16 3.77 18.62
N ARG A 260 -37.98 2.47 18.92
CA ARG A 260 -37.18 2.00 20.05
C ARG A 260 -35.70 2.37 19.90
N ILE A 261 -35.10 2.18 18.71
CA ILE A 261 -33.70 2.54 18.45
C ILE A 261 -33.50 4.05 18.54
N HIS A 262 -34.41 4.85 17.98
CA HIS A 262 -34.41 6.30 18.15
C HIS A 262 -34.52 6.72 19.62
N GLY A 263 -35.30 6.01 20.42
CA GLY A 263 -35.39 6.20 21.87
C GLY A 263 -34.05 5.97 22.58
N ILE A 264 -33.38 4.84 22.30
CA ILE A 264 -32.05 4.51 22.85
C ILE A 264 -31.03 5.59 22.43
N TYR A 265 -31.06 5.98 21.16
CA TYR A 265 -30.17 7.00 20.63
C TYR A 265 -30.38 8.36 21.29
N LYS A 266 -31.65 8.76 21.51
CA LYS A 266 -32.00 10.02 22.18
C LYS A 266 -31.50 10.03 23.63
N GLU A 267 -31.71 8.95 24.38
CA GLU A 267 -31.15 8.82 25.73
C GLU A 267 -29.62 8.91 25.74
N GLY A 268 -28.95 8.27 24.77
CA GLY A 268 -27.49 8.34 24.64
C GLY A 268 -26.99 9.74 24.28
N LYS A 269 -27.70 10.44 23.40
CA LYS A 269 -27.43 11.82 23.01
C LYS A 269 -27.61 12.82 24.15
N GLU A 270 -28.57 12.61 25.04
CA GLU A 270 -28.75 13.44 26.24
C GLU A 270 -27.61 13.24 27.24
N GLN A 271 -27.04 12.04 27.31
CA GLN A 271 -25.90 11.72 28.17
C GLN A 271 -24.58 12.27 27.61
N ASP A 272 -24.38 12.16 26.30
CA ASP A 272 -23.17 12.63 25.60
C ASP A 272 -23.52 13.49 24.37
N PRO A 273 -23.98 14.74 24.56
CA PRO A 273 -24.43 15.60 23.45
C PRO A 273 -23.31 15.95 22.46
N ASN A 274 -22.05 15.80 22.88
CA ASN A 274 -20.89 16.05 22.03
C ASN A 274 -20.59 14.88 21.07
N VAL A 275 -21.03 13.65 21.33
CA VAL A 275 -20.72 12.50 20.47
C VAL A 275 -21.62 12.47 19.22
N PHE A 276 -22.89 12.83 19.38
CA PHE A 276 -23.89 12.72 18.33
C PHE A 276 -24.84 13.92 18.27
N SER A 277 -24.57 14.85 17.35
CA SER A 277 -25.36 16.09 17.14
C SER A 277 -26.61 15.85 16.28
N GLU A 278 -26.54 14.96 15.29
CA GLU A 278 -27.62 14.66 14.36
C GLU A 278 -28.46 13.45 14.81
N ASN A 279 -29.67 13.31 14.26
CA ASN A 279 -30.48 12.10 14.44
C ASN A 279 -30.09 11.03 13.41
N ILE A 280 -30.47 9.77 13.66
CA ILE A 280 -30.38 8.68 12.68
C ILE A 280 -31.26 9.04 11.48
N LYS A 281 -30.75 8.92 10.25
CA LYS A 281 -31.40 9.32 8.99
C LYS A 281 -31.78 8.13 8.10
N LEU A 282 -31.75 6.93 8.66
CA LEU A 282 -32.06 5.69 7.94
C LEU A 282 -33.57 5.44 7.86
N GLU A 283 -33.99 4.76 6.79
CA GLU A 283 -35.35 4.23 6.64
C GLU A 283 -35.57 3.09 7.66
N ASP A 284 -36.80 2.96 8.17
CA ASP A 284 -37.16 2.00 9.23
C ASP A 284 -36.73 0.55 8.90
N ASP A 285 -36.89 0.13 7.65
CA ASP A 285 -36.51 -1.21 7.18
C ASP A 285 -34.99 -1.46 7.23
N ILE A 286 -34.19 -0.40 7.05
CA ILE A 286 -32.73 -0.48 7.12
C ILE A 286 -32.28 -0.55 8.57
N ILE A 287 -32.94 0.18 9.47
CA ILE A 287 -32.72 0.05 10.91
C ILE A 287 -33.05 -1.37 11.36
N TYR A 288 -34.20 -1.92 10.92
CA TYR A 288 -34.62 -3.29 11.20
C TYR A 288 -33.53 -4.31 10.81
N LYS A 289 -33.09 -4.31 9.54
CA LYS A 289 -32.09 -5.26 9.04
C LYS A 289 -30.75 -5.12 9.77
N THR A 290 -30.33 -3.89 10.07
CA THR A 290 -29.09 -3.64 10.81
C THR A 290 -29.18 -4.14 12.26
N VAL A 291 -30.32 -3.96 12.93
CA VAL A 291 -30.58 -4.52 14.26
C VAL A 291 -30.55 -6.05 14.21
N GLU A 292 -31.13 -6.65 13.17
CA GLU A 292 -31.14 -8.10 12.99
C GLU A 292 -29.73 -8.70 12.92
N HIS A 293 -28.79 -8.01 12.27
CA HIS A 293 -27.39 -8.43 12.18
C HIS A 293 -26.63 -8.29 13.51
N LEU A 294 -26.94 -7.27 14.32
CA LEU A 294 -26.22 -6.95 15.56
C LEU A 294 -26.86 -7.51 16.84
N GLN A 295 -28.13 -7.94 16.82
CA GLN A 295 -28.87 -8.27 18.04
C GLN A 295 -28.31 -9.46 18.82
N SER A 296 -27.71 -10.45 18.17
CA SER A 296 -27.25 -11.70 18.80
C SER A 296 -25.84 -11.62 19.39
N ILE A 297 -25.04 -10.63 18.98
CA ILE A 297 -23.64 -10.49 19.40
C ILE A 297 -23.52 -9.68 20.69
N ASN A 298 -22.50 -10.00 21.49
CA ASN A 298 -22.10 -9.26 22.68
C ASN A 298 -20.84 -8.45 22.38
N ILE A 299 -21.01 -7.18 22.09
CA ILE A 299 -19.87 -6.33 21.75
C ILE A 299 -19.09 -6.01 23.02
N ASN A 300 -19.71 -5.61 24.12
CA ASN A 300 -19.00 -5.22 25.35
C ASN A 300 -18.16 -6.33 25.99
N LYS A 301 -18.60 -7.59 25.96
CA LYS A 301 -17.83 -8.73 26.52
C LYS A 301 -16.84 -9.35 25.54
N THR A 302 -16.89 -9.00 24.25
CA THR A 302 -15.84 -9.40 23.32
C THR A 302 -14.52 -8.83 23.82
N ASP A 303 -13.42 -9.53 23.57
CA ASP A 303 -12.09 -9.07 23.96
C ASP A 303 -11.79 -7.69 23.33
N LEU A 304 -11.09 -6.83 24.09
CA LEU A 304 -10.85 -5.44 23.72
C LEU A 304 -9.94 -5.35 22.49
N ASP A 305 -8.98 -6.25 22.35
CA ASP A 305 -8.09 -6.32 21.19
C ASP A 305 -8.86 -6.79 19.95
N SER A 306 -9.74 -7.77 20.13
CA SER A 306 -10.62 -8.28 19.07
C SER A 306 -11.58 -7.21 18.54
N LYS A 307 -12.17 -6.40 19.42
CA LYS A 307 -13.02 -5.26 19.04
C LYS A 307 -12.25 -4.16 18.35
N GLY A 308 -11.12 -3.76 18.94
CA GLY A 308 -10.29 -2.68 18.41
C GLY A 308 -9.81 -2.96 17.00
N VAL A 309 -9.20 -4.13 16.80
CA VAL A 309 -8.70 -4.54 15.48
C VAL A 309 -9.82 -4.69 14.47
N ALA A 310 -10.98 -5.22 14.89
CA ALA A 310 -12.13 -5.36 14.01
C ALA A 310 -12.63 -3.99 13.50
N PHE A 311 -12.77 -3.03 14.43
CA PHE A 311 -13.21 -1.68 14.09
C PHE A 311 -12.17 -0.92 13.27
N GLU A 312 -10.89 -1.00 13.63
CA GLU A 312 -9.82 -0.35 12.86
C GLU A 312 -9.66 -0.93 11.45
N ARG A 313 -9.88 -2.22 11.25
CA ARG A 313 -9.88 -2.83 9.91
C ARG A 313 -11.07 -2.33 9.09
N PHE A 314 -12.26 -2.34 9.70
CA PHE A 314 -13.47 -1.78 9.12
C PHE A 314 -13.28 -0.30 8.72
N MET A 315 -12.62 0.50 9.57
CA MET A 315 -12.23 1.88 9.24
C MET A 315 -11.16 1.94 8.14
N GLY A 316 -10.13 1.10 8.21
CA GLY A 316 -8.96 1.14 7.34
C GLY A 316 -9.32 0.99 5.86
N ASP A 317 -10.18 0.01 5.54
CA ASP A 317 -10.65 -0.23 4.17
C ASP A 317 -11.58 0.87 3.68
N PHE A 318 -12.34 1.48 4.60
CA PHE A 318 -13.22 2.60 4.31
C PHE A 318 -12.46 3.88 3.89
N PHE A 319 -11.42 4.23 4.64
CA PHE A 319 -10.69 5.46 4.37
C PHE A 319 -9.60 5.29 3.29
N LYS A 320 -9.07 4.08 3.06
CA LYS A 320 -8.15 3.76 1.96
C LYS A 320 -8.87 3.76 0.61
N GLY A 321 -9.14 4.96 0.08
CA GLY A 321 -9.47 5.16 -1.34
C GLY A 321 -10.63 6.10 -1.65
N LYS A 322 -11.57 6.34 -0.73
CA LYS A 322 -12.79 7.13 -1.03
C LYS A 322 -12.82 8.55 -0.44
N MET A 323 -12.05 8.83 0.62
CA MET A 323 -12.04 10.14 1.30
C MET A 323 -10.74 10.94 1.14
N GLY A 324 -9.71 10.36 0.51
CA GLY A 324 -8.44 11.07 0.21
C GLY A 324 -7.66 11.55 1.45
N GLN A 325 -7.87 10.92 2.62
CA GLN A 325 -7.22 11.29 3.87
C GLN A 325 -6.09 10.33 4.23
N TYR A 326 -5.01 10.90 4.77
CA TYR A 326 -3.76 10.22 5.08
C TYR A 326 -3.69 9.90 6.57
N PHE A 327 -3.70 8.62 6.95
CA PHE A 327 -3.43 8.22 8.34
C PHE A 327 -1.95 8.16 8.61
N THR A 328 -1.58 8.45 9.85
CA THR A 328 -0.24 8.18 10.33
C THR A 328 -0.04 6.66 10.43
N PRO A 329 0.98 6.08 9.77
CA PRO A 329 1.28 4.65 9.85
C PRO A 329 1.51 4.18 11.29
N ARG A 330 1.01 2.98 11.64
CA ARG A 330 1.04 2.46 13.02
C ARG A 330 2.43 2.39 13.63
N ASN A 331 3.42 1.91 12.87
CA ASN A 331 4.80 1.81 13.34
C ASN A 331 5.39 3.19 13.74
N ILE A 332 4.98 4.25 13.04
CA ILE A 332 5.38 5.63 13.36
C ILE A 332 4.63 6.13 14.59
N VAL A 333 3.33 5.85 14.70
CA VAL A 333 2.50 6.22 15.86
C VAL A 333 3.06 5.58 17.13
N ASP A 334 3.26 4.26 17.13
CA ASP A 334 3.83 3.50 18.25
C ASP A 334 5.21 4.03 18.65
N PHE A 335 6.09 4.27 17.67
CA PHE A 335 7.41 4.85 17.91
C PHE A 335 7.34 6.23 18.58
N CYS A 336 6.50 7.13 18.08
CA CYS A 336 6.31 8.47 18.67
C CYS A 336 5.79 8.41 20.10
N VAL A 337 4.80 7.55 20.37
CA VAL A 337 4.23 7.35 21.71
C VAL A 337 5.29 6.85 22.69
N LYS A 338 6.06 5.82 22.30
CA LYS A 338 7.14 5.25 23.13
C LYS A 338 8.24 6.27 23.44
N MET A 339 8.65 7.07 22.46
CA MET A 339 9.70 8.09 22.61
C MET A 339 9.34 9.19 23.61
N LEU A 340 8.06 9.39 23.93
CA LEU A 340 7.62 10.40 24.89
C LEU A 340 7.57 9.92 26.34
N PHE A 341 7.69 8.62 26.64
CA PHE A 341 7.63 8.10 28.02
C PHE A 341 6.46 8.69 28.83
N ILE A 342 5.24 8.47 28.32
CA ILE A 342 3.98 8.96 28.89
C ILE A 342 3.70 8.24 30.22
N LYS A 343 3.15 8.96 31.19
CA LYS A 343 2.73 8.41 32.48
C LYS A 343 1.20 8.48 32.64
N GLN A 344 0.67 7.58 33.48
CA GLN A 344 -0.77 7.44 33.73
C GLN A 344 -1.47 8.73 34.21
N ASN A 345 -0.77 9.65 34.87
CA ASN A 345 -1.33 10.89 35.40
C ASN A 345 -1.10 12.12 34.50
N GLU A 346 -0.50 11.95 33.32
CA GLU A 346 -0.19 13.04 32.39
C GLU A 346 -1.31 13.26 31.37
N ARG A 347 -1.62 14.52 31.07
CA ARG A 347 -2.66 14.87 30.09
C ARG A 347 -2.08 14.89 28.68
N VAL A 348 -2.67 14.09 27.78
CA VAL A 348 -2.27 13.91 26.38
C VAL A 348 -3.26 14.61 25.46
N LEU A 349 -2.75 15.42 24.53
CA LEU A 349 -3.55 16.06 23.49
C LEU A 349 -3.04 15.70 22.09
N ASP A 350 -3.95 15.36 21.19
CA ASP A 350 -3.72 15.43 19.75
C ASP A 350 -4.60 16.55 19.12
N PRO A 351 -4.03 17.71 18.76
CA PRO A 351 -4.77 18.83 18.17
C PRO A 351 -5.20 18.59 16.70
N ALA A 352 -4.81 17.47 16.08
CA ALA A 352 -5.23 17.06 14.75
C ALA A 352 -5.45 15.53 14.73
N CYS A 353 -6.39 15.07 15.56
CA CYS A 353 -6.43 13.66 15.98
C CYS A 353 -6.90 12.66 14.92
N GLY A 354 -7.54 13.11 13.83
CA GLY A 354 -8.07 12.21 12.81
C GLY A 354 -8.99 11.15 13.44
N SER A 355 -8.76 9.86 13.15
CA SER A 355 -9.50 8.74 13.76
C SER A 355 -9.04 8.33 15.17
N GLY A 356 -8.09 9.06 15.78
CA GLY A 356 -7.63 8.81 17.14
C GLY A 356 -6.42 7.88 17.27
N GLY A 357 -5.68 7.61 16.19
CA GLY A 357 -4.56 6.66 16.21
C GLY A 357 -3.52 6.91 17.31
N PHE A 358 -3.08 8.16 17.50
CA PHE A 358 -2.15 8.51 18.58
C PHE A 358 -2.75 8.33 19.98
N LEU A 359 -4.02 8.68 20.16
CA LEU A 359 -4.71 8.58 21.45
C LEU A 359 -4.90 7.12 21.86
N LEU A 360 -5.28 6.26 20.91
CA LEU A 360 -5.40 4.82 21.14
C LEU A 360 -4.05 4.17 21.50
N HIS A 361 -2.97 4.50 20.80
CA HIS A 361 -1.66 3.93 21.11
C HIS A 361 -1.12 4.45 22.45
N ALA A 362 -1.44 5.69 22.84
CA ALA A 362 -1.14 6.19 24.19
C ALA A 362 -1.92 5.41 25.26
N MET A 363 -3.20 5.10 25.01
CA MET A 363 -4.02 4.27 25.89
C MET A 363 -3.47 2.84 26.01
N ASP A 364 -3.13 2.21 24.88
CA ASP A 364 -2.57 0.86 24.81
C ASP A 364 -1.22 0.74 25.53
N LEU A 365 -0.38 1.78 25.45
CA LEU A 365 0.88 1.84 26.22
C LEU A 365 0.61 1.74 27.73
N ILE A 366 -0.32 2.53 28.26
CA ILE A 366 -0.66 2.54 29.69
C ILE A 366 -1.38 1.25 30.09
N ARG A 367 -2.20 0.67 29.21
CA ARG A 367 -2.83 -0.64 29.42
C ARG A 367 -1.78 -1.75 29.58
N LYS A 368 -0.82 -1.84 28.66
CA LYS A 368 0.27 -2.84 28.72
C LYS A 368 1.15 -2.66 29.95
N GLU A 369 1.38 -1.42 30.37
CA GLU A 369 2.05 -1.11 31.64
C GLU A 369 1.25 -1.63 32.84
N ALA A 370 -0.07 -1.44 32.85
CA ALA A 370 -0.96 -1.94 33.90
C ALA A 370 -0.94 -3.48 33.98
N GLU A 371 -1.11 -4.15 32.83
CA GLU A 371 -1.09 -5.62 32.71
C GLU A 371 0.26 -6.22 33.14
N SER A 372 1.35 -5.45 33.05
CA SER A 372 2.69 -5.90 33.49
C SER A 372 2.94 -5.66 34.99
N ASN A 373 2.25 -4.69 35.60
CA ASN A 373 2.52 -4.24 36.97
C ASN A 373 1.51 -4.76 38.01
N TYR A 374 0.33 -5.20 37.57
CA TYR A 374 -0.77 -5.65 38.42
C TYR A 374 -1.30 -7.01 37.95
N ASP A 375 -1.73 -7.86 38.89
CA ASP A 375 -2.33 -9.18 38.60
C ASP A 375 -3.87 -9.17 38.71
N ASP A 376 -4.46 -8.20 39.44
CA ASP A 376 -5.91 -8.10 39.62
C ASP A 376 -6.57 -7.36 38.45
N GLU A 377 -7.53 -8.00 37.78
CA GLU A 377 -8.23 -7.45 36.61
C GLU A 377 -8.92 -6.11 36.88
N LYS A 378 -9.41 -5.86 38.11
CA LYS A 378 -10.06 -4.58 38.43
C LYS A 378 -9.04 -3.47 38.63
N GLU A 379 -7.90 -3.77 39.24
CA GLU A 379 -6.80 -2.82 39.37
C GLU A 379 -6.22 -2.45 38.00
N ILE A 380 -5.97 -3.45 37.15
CA ILE A 380 -5.55 -3.26 35.75
C ILE A 380 -6.55 -2.34 35.04
N TYR A 381 -7.83 -2.71 35.06
CA TYR A 381 -8.89 -1.94 34.41
C TYR A 381 -8.95 -0.51 34.93
N SER A 382 -8.98 -0.31 36.24
CA SER A 382 -9.05 1.04 36.83
C SER A 382 -7.85 1.90 36.46
N TYR A 383 -6.64 1.32 36.42
CA TYR A 383 -5.41 2.06 36.14
C TYR A 383 -5.42 2.69 34.75
N TRP A 384 -5.69 1.89 33.71
CA TRP A 384 -5.67 2.38 32.33
C TRP A 384 -6.96 3.12 31.96
N HIS A 385 -8.12 2.71 32.49
CA HIS A 385 -9.41 3.36 32.22
C HIS A 385 -9.48 4.77 32.85
N ASP A 386 -8.89 4.97 34.03
CA ASP A 386 -8.80 6.31 34.62
C ASP A 386 -7.94 7.26 33.76
N PHE A 387 -6.86 6.76 33.17
CA PHE A 387 -6.07 7.53 32.21
C PHE A 387 -6.87 7.83 30.95
N ALA A 388 -7.50 6.82 30.34
CA ALA A 388 -8.28 6.99 29.12
C ALA A 388 -9.39 8.04 29.29
N SER A 389 -10.16 7.95 30.38
CA SER A 389 -11.32 8.81 30.63
C SER A 389 -10.98 10.24 31.02
N LYS A 390 -9.88 10.46 31.75
CA LYS A 390 -9.56 11.77 32.35
C LYS A 390 -8.43 12.52 31.62
N ASN A 391 -7.56 11.80 30.92
CA ASN A 391 -6.27 12.32 30.48
C ASN A 391 -6.05 12.30 28.96
N LEU A 392 -6.92 11.69 28.15
CA LEU A 392 -6.82 11.73 26.68
C LEU A 392 -7.73 12.81 26.07
N PHE A 393 -7.19 13.63 25.18
CA PHE A 393 -7.87 14.76 24.54
C PHE A 393 -7.57 14.84 23.05
N GLY A 394 -8.53 15.28 22.25
CA GLY A 394 -8.36 15.41 20.80
C GLY A 394 -9.15 16.55 20.18
N ILE A 395 -8.64 17.11 19.08
CA ILE A 395 -9.33 18.09 18.25
C ILE A 395 -9.28 17.60 16.81
N GLU A 396 -10.43 17.57 16.15
CA GLU A 396 -10.55 17.27 14.72
C GLU A 396 -11.47 18.31 14.07
N ILE A 397 -11.11 18.82 12.89
CA ILE A 397 -11.87 19.87 12.22
C ILE A 397 -13.11 19.32 11.51
N ASN A 398 -13.04 18.09 11.00
CA ASN A 398 -14.14 17.44 10.32
C ASN A 398 -15.03 16.67 11.32
N GLU A 399 -16.29 17.05 11.39
CA GLU A 399 -17.24 16.48 12.34
C GLU A 399 -17.44 14.96 12.17
N GLN A 400 -17.48 14.45 10.94
CA GLN A 400 -17.63 13.01 10.67
C GLN A 400 -16.43 12.22 11.20
N ILE A 401 -15.21 12.71 10.99
CA ILE A 401 -13.99 12.02 11.46
C ILE A 401 -13.80 12.18 12.96
N ALA A 402 -14.19 13.33 13.53
CA ALA A 402 -14.27 13.49 14.96
C ALA A 402 -15.22 12.47 15.59
N ARG A 403 -16.36 12.16 14.95
CA ARG A 403 -17.27 11.09 15.40
C ARG A 403 -16.66 9.71 15.28
N VAL A 404 -15.95 9.43 14.19
CA VAL A 404 -15.19 8.17 14.04
C VAL A 404 -14.19 8.00 15.18
N CYS A 405 -13.41 9.04 15.49
CA CYS A 405 -12.47 9.06 16.62
C CYS A 405 -13.17 8.76 17.94
N LYS A 406 -14.28 9.45 18.22
CA LYS A 406 -15.10 9.23 19.43
C LYS A 406 -15.58 7.80 19.55
N MET A 407 -16.12 7.24 18.47
CA MET A 407 -16.58 5.85 18.45
C MET A 407 -15.44 4.87 18.64
N ASN A 408 -14.29 5.13 18.00
CA ASN A 408 -13.09 4.33 18.16
C ASN A 408 -12.67 4.30 19.64
N MET A 409 -12.64 5.45 20.31
CA MET A 409 -12.33 5.53 21.73
C MET A 409 -13.38 4.83 22.63
N ILE A 410 -14.67 4.98 22.35
CA ILE A 410 -15.76 4.33 23.11
C ILE A 410 -15.70 2.80 23.01
N ILE A 411 -15.42 2.27 21.81
CA ILE A 411 -15.28 0.82 21.57
C ILE A 411 -14.11 0.23 22.36
N HIS A 412 -13.08 1.05 22.56
CA HIS A 412 -11.90 0.75 23.37
C HIS A 412 -12.08 1.06 24.87
N ASP A 413 -13.33 1.29 25.31
CA ASP A 413 -13.71 1.58 26.70
C ASP A 413 -12.90 2.74 27.31
N ASP A 414 -12.72 3.83 26.55
CA ASP A 414 -12.10 5.06 27.06
C ASP A 414 -12.89 5.73 28.19
N GLY A 415 -14.19 5.44 28.28
CA GLY A 415 -15.10 5.95 29.28
C GLY A 415 -15.71 7.31 28.96
N HIS A 416 -14.99 8.26 28.31
CA HIS A 416 -15.51 9.59 27.92
C HIS A 416 -14.68 10.27 26.82
N THR A 417 -15.36 10.81 25.79
CA THR A 417 -14.69 11.35 24.61
C THR A 417 -14.31 12.83 24.78
N ASN A 418 -13.17 13.14 25.41
CA ASN A 418 -12.65 14.53 25.39
C ASN A 418 -12.13 14.95 23.99
N ILE A 419 -12.85 14.54 22.93
CA ILE A 419 -12.63 14.84 21.53
C ILE A 419 -13.61 15.95 21.14
N ILE A 420 -13.12 17.05 20.60
CA ILE A 420 -13.97 18.16 20.12
C ILE A 420 -13.88 18.30 18.60
N SER A 421 -15.01 18.63 17.98
CA SER A 421 -15.07 18.97 16.55
C SER A 421 -14.88 20.48 16.39
N ALA A 422 -13.65 20.93 16.11
CA ALA A 422 -13.31 22.35 16.01
C ALA A 422 -12.07 22.61 15.14
N ASP A 423 -11.95 23.82 14.60
CA ASP A 423 -10.71 24.27 13.95
C ASP A 423 -9.65 24.53 15.04
N SER A 424 -8.70 23.61 15.21
CA SER A 424 -7.66 23.70 16.25
C SER A 424 -6.83 24.99 16.19
N LEU A 425 -6.80 25.69 15.06
CA LEU A 425 -6.07 26.95 14.92
C LEU A 425 -6.89 28.19 15.32
N ASP A 426 -8.19 28.05 15.57
CA ASP A 426 -9.06 29.14 16.04
C ASP A 426 -8.74 29.51 17.50
N ASN A 427 -9.39 30.53 18.06
CA ASN A 427 -9.12 30.97 19.43
C ASN A 427 -9.41 29.85 20.46
N ILE A 428 -8.44 29.58 21.35
CA ILE A 428 -8.54 28.56 22.41
C ILE A 428 -9.78 28.74 23.28
N GLU A 429 -10.25 29.98 23.50
CA GLU A 429 -11.49 30.24 24.24
C GLU A 429 -12.71 29.56 23.63
N LYS A 430 -12.76 29.40 22.30
CA LYS A 430 -13.85 28.66 21.63
C LYS A 430 -13.77 27.18 21.96
N HIS A 431 -12.56 26.62 22.03
CA HIS A 431 -12.35 25.24 22.48
C HIS A 431 -12.75 25.08 23.95
N THR A 432 -12.37 26.04 24.81
CA THR A 432 -12.77 26.05 26.22
C THR A 432 -14.30 26.09 26.41
N LYS A 433 -15.03 26.79 25.53
CA LYS A 433 -16.50 26.85 25.58
C LYS A 433 -17.15 25.50 25.25
N ILE A 434 -16.56 24.72 24.35
CA ILE A 434 -17.04 23.37 24.01
C ILE A 434 -16.70 22.39 25.13
N ASN A 435 -15.44 22.43 25.61
CA ASN A 435 -15.00 21.65 26.75
C ASN A 435 -14.00 22.47 27.59
N SER A 436 -14.39 22.75 28.84
CA SER A 436 -13.64 23.61 29.77
C SER A 436 -12.23 23.13 30.09
N GLN A 437 -11.88 21.91 29.71
CA GLN A 437 -10.56 21.32 29.86
C GLN A 437 -9.55 21.75 28.78
N PHE A 438 -10.00 22.31 27.66
CA PHE A 438 -9.11 22.87 26.63
C PHE A 438 -8.72 24.28 27.01
N LYS A 439 -7.57 24.44 27.67
CA LYS A 439 -6.98 25.72 28.11
C LYS A 439 -5.51 25.81 27.71
N LYS A 440 -4.98 27.03 27.63
CA LYS A 440 -3.54 27.28 27.48
C LYS A 440 -2.79 26.61 28.62
N GLU A 441 -1.62 26.07 28.30
CA GLU A 441 -0.70 25.45 29.27
C GLU A 441 -1.34 24.39 30.17
N ASN A 442 -2.17 23.52 29.59
CA ASN A 442 -2.93 22.52 30.35
C ASN A 442 -2.56 21.06 30.01
N PHE A 443 -1.67 20.84 29.04
CA PHE A 443 -1.30 19.50 28.58
C PHE A 443 0.18 19.19 28.84
N ASP A 444 0.45 17.97 29.27
CA ASP A 444 1.80 17.48 29.58
C ASP A 444 2.45 16.85 28.34
N ILE A 445 1.62 16.22 27.50
CA ILE A 445 2.03 15.51 26.29
C ILE A 445 1.23 16.02 25.09
N ILE A 446 1.91 16.29 23.96
CA ILE A 446 1.26 16.44 22.65
C ILE A 446 1.82 15.40 21.67
N LEU A 447 0.94 14.65 21.01
CA LEU A 447 1.26 13.72 19.95
C LEU A 447 0.46 14.14 18.72
N THR A 448 1.09 14.48 17.60
CA THR A 448 0.31 14.98 16.46
C THR A 448 0.99 14.86 15.10
N ASN A 449 0.15 14.71 14.07
CA ASN A 449 0.51 14.80 12.67
C ASN A 449 -0.38 15.86 11.99
N PRO A 450 0.05 17.14 11.97
CA PRO A 450 -0.75 18.23 11.41
C PRO A 450 -0.99 18.07 9.90
N PRO A 451 -2.07 18.65 9.34
CA PRO A 451 -2.31 18.61 7.90
C PRO A 451 -1.21 19.36 7.13
N PHE A 452 -0.67 18.72 6.08
CA PHE A 452 0.41 19.27 5.25
C PHE A 452 -0.10 20.03 4.03
N GLY A 453 0.56 21.15 3.70
CA GLY A 453 0.43 21.81 2.40
C GLY A 453 -0.81 22.69 2.24
N ALA A 454 -1.75 22.64 3.19
CA ALA A 454 -2.83 23.61 3.27
C ALA A 454 -2.29 24.98 3.73
N LYS A 455 -2.88 26.06 3.24
CA LYS A 455 -2.52 27.43 3.61
C LYS A 455 -3.72 28.15 4.17
N VAL A 456 -3.52 28.82 5.29
CA VAL A 456 -4.49 29.76 5.86
C VAL A 456 -4.28 31.11 5.18
N LEU A 457 -5.31 31.61 4.50
CA LEU A 457 -5.32 32.93 3.87
C LEU A 457 -5.89 33.98 4.82
N ILE A 458 -5.29 35.17 4.84
CA ILE A 458 -5.72 36.29 5.69
C ILE A 458 -7.17 36.74 5.42
N ASN A 459 -7.64 36.58 4.18
CA ASN A 459 -9.00 36.95 3.77
C ASN A 459 -10.05 35.91 4.20
N GLU A 460 -9.65 34.69 4.54
CA GLU A 460 -10.55 33.59 4.91
C GLU A 460 -10.65 33.41 6.42
N LYS A 461 -9.52 33.54 7.14
CA LYS A 461 -9.42 33.30 8.58
C LYS A 461 -8.70 34.46 9.26
N LYS A 462 -9.41 35.14 10.18
CA LYS A 462 -8.93 36.36 10.85
C LYS A 462 -7.96 36.13 12.02
N TYR A 463 -7.64 34.87 12.35
CA TYR A 463 -6.79 34.53 13.49
C TYR A 463 -5.29 34.61 13.19
N LEU A 464 -4.85 34.81 11.94
CA LEU A 464 -3.42 34.87 11.61
C LEU A 464 -2.64 35.92 12.41
N LYS A 465 -3.28 37.06 12.71
CA LYS A 465 -2.72 38.14 13.53
C LYS A 465 -2.41 37.73 14.97
N ASP A 466 -3.08 36.69 15.46
CA ASP A 466 -2.95 36.21 16.84
C ASP A 466 -1.75 35.25 16.99
N TYR A 467 -1.12 34.84 15.89
CA TYR A 467 0.05 33.96 15.85
C TYR A 467 1.34 34.73 15.54
N GLN A 468 2.39 34.54 16.34
CA GLN A 468 3.72 35.07 16.07
C GLN A 468 4.27 34.58 14.72
N LEU A 469 4.08 33.29 14.40
CA LEU A 469 4.48 32.71 13.12
C LEU A 469 3.57 33.14 11.96
N GLY A 470 2.38 33.69 12.25
CA GLY A 470 1.51 34.34 11.28
C GLY A 470 1.98 35.75 10.86
N LEU A 471 2.94 36.31 11.58
CA LEU A 471 3.46 37.67 11.37
C LEU A 471 4.83 37.68 10.65
N ASN A 472 5.12 38.80 10.01
CA ASN A 472 6.42 39.16 9.46
C ASN A 472 6.77 40.59 9.89
N ASN A 473 7.72 40.74 10.83
CA ASN A 473 8.09 42.03 11.44
C ASN A 473 6.88 42.83 11.96
N GLY A 474 5.95 42.14 12.65
CA GLY A 474 4.74 42.74 13.20
C GLY A 474 3.61 43.02 12.19
N LYS A 475 3.81 42.73 10.89
CA LYS A 475 2.75 42.79 9.87
C LYS A 475 2.22 41.39 9.54
N GLU A 476 0.92 41.26 9.36
CA GLU A 476 0.29 39.99 9.00
C GLU A 476 0.79 39.47 7.64
N ARG A 477 1.07 38.16 7.57
CA ARG A 477 1.38 37.49 6.31
C ARG A 477 0.10 37.30 5.50
N ALA A 478 0.20 37.42 4.17
CA ALA A 478 -0.94 37.17 3.28
C ALA A 478 -1.44 35.72 3.35
N ALA A 479 -0.53 34.77 3.59
CA ALA A 479 -0.82 33.36 3.75
C ALA A 479 0.23 32.70 4.66
N GLN A 480 -0.15 31.66 5.39
CA GLN A 480 0.76 30.81 6.16
C GLN A 480 0.37 29.33 6.05
N SER A 481 1.36 28.43 6.00
CA SER A 481 1.12 26.99 6.02
C SER A 481 0.50 26.53 7.34
N THR A 482 -0.46 25.61 7.29
CA THR A 482 -1.13 25.09 8.50
C THR A 482 -0.14 24.43 9.45
N GLU A 483 0.74 23.58 8.94
CA GLU A 483 1.73 22.86 9.75
C GLU A 483 2.69 23.79 10.53
N VAL A 484 2.91 25.03 10.05
CA VAL A 484 3.71 26.04 10.76
C VAL A 484 2.93 26.61 11.95
N LEU A 485 1.64 26.89 11.78
CA LEU A 485 0.79 27.42 12.85
C LEU A 485 0.54 26.37 13.95
N PHE A 486 0.46 25.09 13.58
CA PHE A 486 0.34 24.00 14.55
C PHE A 486 1.53 23.92 15.51
N ILE A 487 2.76 24.25 15.08
CA ILE A 487 3.93 24.28 15.97
C ILE A 487 3.71 25.29 17.11
N GLU A 488 3.23 26.49 16.79
CA GLU A 488 2.91 27.52 17.77
C GLU A 488 1.69 27.13 18.62
N ARG A 489 0.65 26.56 18.02
CA ARG A 489 -0.51 26.10 18.77
C ARG A 489 -0.17 25.00 19.79
N CYS A 490 0.72 24.07 19.43
CA CYS A 490 1.22 23.06 20.37
C CYS A 490 1.97 23.71 21.53
N PHE A 491 2.78 24.74 21.27
CA PHE A 491 3.45 25.53 22.31
C PHE A 491 2.46 26.20 23.28
N GLU A 492 1.36 26.75 22.77
CA GLU A 492 0.34 27.41 23.60
C GLU A 492 -0.40 26.43 24.53
N TYR A 493 -0.63 25.19 24.07
CA TYR A 493 -1.33 24.16 24.86
C TYR A 493 -0.43 23.45 25.88
N LEU A 494 0.86 23.30 25.59
CA LEU A 494 1.81 22.63 26.49
C LEU A 494 2.06 23.43 27.76
N LYS A 495 2.12 22.73 28.89
CA LYS A 495 2.70 23.24 30.14
C LYS A 495 4.21 23.45 29.99
N GLU A 496 4.80 24.33 30.80
CA GLU A 496 6.26 24.39 30.92
C GLU A 496 6.80 23.01 31.36
N GLY A 497 7.82 22.50 30.66
CA GLY A 497 8.34 21.15 30.85
C GLY A 497 7.55 20.04 30.13
N GLY A 498 6.41 20.35 29.53
CA GLY A 498 5.62 19.43 28.71
C GLY A 498 6.38 18.98 27.45
N ARG A 499 6.08 17.78 26.97
CA ARG A 499 6.80 17.10 25.88
C ARG A 499 5.88 16.92 24.67
N MET A 500 6.43 16.99 23.47
CA MET A 500 5.66 16.70 22.25
C MET A 500 6.44 15.92 21.22
N ALA A 501 5.72 15.07 20.48
CA ALA A 501 6.17 14.48 19.23
C ALA A 501 5.29 15.03 18.09
N ILE A 502 5.93 15.66 17.12
CA ILE A 502 5.24 16.26 15.97
C ILE A 502 5.86 15.77 14.66
N VAL A 503 5.01 15.31 13.74
CA VAL A 503 5.43 14.95 12.38
C VAL A 503 5.46 16.22 11.53
N LEU A 504 6.60 16.52 10.91
CA LEU A 504 6.75 17.70 10.06
C LEU A 504 7.41 17.36 8.72
N PRO A 505 7.07 18.07 7.63
CA PRO A 505 7.80 17.94 6.37
C PRO A 505 9.23 18.50 6.50
N ASP A 506 10.20 17.82 5.88
CA ASP A 506 11.62 18.20 5.93
C ASP A 506 11.86 19.65 5.49
N GLY A 507 11.02 20.17 4.60
CA GLY A 507 11.06 21.56 4.14
C GLY A 507 11.11 22.60 5.27
N ILE A 508 10.45 22.37 6.40
CA ILE A 508 10.50 23.27 7.58
C ILE A 508 11.90 23.29 8.20
N LEU A 509 12.58 22.14 8.21
CA LEU A 509 13.91 21.96 8.77
C LEU A 509 15.02 22.44 7.83
N THR A 510 14.77 22.45 6.52
CA THR A 510 15.79 22.69 5.49
C THR A 510 15.72 24.07 4.83
N ASN A 511 14.52 24.62 4.61
CA ASN A 511 14.34 25.77 3.72
C ASN A 511 14.80 27.07 4.36
N ALA A 512 15.62 27.85 3.64
CA ALA A 512 16.14 29.14 4.14
C ALA A 512 15.02 30.15 4.42
N THR A 513 13.94 30.14 3.62
CA THR A 513 12.77 31.02 3.80
C THR A 513 11.99 30.77 5.10
N LEU A 514 12.16 29.60 5.71
CA LEU A 514 11.50 29.20 6.96
C LEU A 514 12.43 29.28 8.18
N GLN A 515 13.54 30.03 8.09
CA GLN A 515 14.45 30.22 9.22
C GLN A 515 13.74 30.74 10.48
N TYR A 516 12.82 31.69 10.33
CA TYR A 516 12.02 32.23 11.44
C TYR A 516 11.21 31.17 12.21
N VAL A 517 10.77 30.09 11.54
CA VAL A 517 10.07 28.98 12.19
C VAL A 517 11.05 28.16 13.03
N ARG A 518 12.25 27.89 12.51
CA ARG A 518 13.31 27.20 13.25
C ARG A 518 13.80 28.02 14.44
N ASP A 519 13.91 29.34 14.28
CA ASP A 519 14.27 30.24 15.35
C ASP A 519 13.22 30.21 16.47
N PHE A 520 11.93 30.18 16.11
CA PHE A 520 10.85 29.98 17.08
C PHE A 520 10.98 28.65 17.82
N ILE A 521 11.25 27.54 17.11
CA ILE A 521 11.46 26.23 17.75
C ILE A 521 12.64 26.28 18.74
N MET A 522 13.79 26.80 18.30
CA MET A 522 15.00 26.88 19.11
C MET A 522 14.81 27.77 20.35
N ASN A 523 14.08 28.88 20.22
CA ASN A 523 13.82 29.80 21.32
C ASN A 523 12.85 29.21 22.35
N ASN A 524 11.79 28.53 21.90
CA ASN A 524 10.67 28.11 22.76
C ASN A 524 10.75 26.65 23.24
N PHE A 525 11.54 25.80 22.58
CA PHE A 525 11.65 24.38 22.91
C PHE A 525 13.10 23.94 23.15
N LYS A 526 13.29 22.95 24.03
CA LYS A 526 14.47 22.09 24.03
C LYS A 526 14.23 20.98 23.02
N ILE A 527 15.15 20.80 22.08
CA ILE A 527 15.08 19.71 21.10
C ILE A 527 15.67 18.47 21.75
N ASN A 528 14.85 17.44 22.00
CA ASN A 528 15.31 16.19 22.60
C ASN A 528 15.86 15.25 21.53
N ALA A 529 15.10 15.08 20.44
CA ALA A 529 15.51 14.26 19.31
C ALA A 529 14.90 14.74 17.98
N ILE A 530 15.59 14.44 16.89
CA ILE A 530 15.06 14.56 15.52
C ILE A 530 15.34 13.24 14.80
N VAL A 531 14.28 12.60 14.33
CA VAL A 531 14.35 11.31 13.62
C VAL A 531 13.86 11.49 12.20
N SER A 532 14.75 11.35 11.22
CA SER A 532 14.38 11.39 9.80
C SER A 532 13.86 10.03 9.37
N ILE A 533 12.70 10.01 8.69
CA ILE A 533 12.05 8.80 8.19
C ILE A 533 12.12 8.74 6.65
N PRO A 534 12.04 7.56 6.04
CA PRO A 534 12.19 7.43 4.59
C PRO A 534 11.05 8.13 3.86
N GLN A 535 11.32 8.65 2.66
CA GLN A 535 10.30 9.34 1.84
C GLN A 535 9.10 8.43 1.50
N THR A 536 9.33 7.12 1.48
CA THR A 536 8.32 6.09 1.24
C THR A 536 7.36 5.89 2.41
N ALA A 537 7.68 6.39 3.61
CA ALA A 537 6.93 6.14 4.85
C ALA A 537 5.44 6.54 4.77
N PHE A 538 5.08 7.55 3.99
CA PHE A 538 3.70 7.97 3.77
C PHE A 538 3.20 7.72 2.33
N SER A 539 4.03 7.11 1.47
CA SER A 539 3.75 6.97 0.04
C SER A 539 2.53 6.09 -0.25
N HIS A 540 2.33 5.00 0.50
CA HIS A 540 1.18 4.12 0.32
C HIS A 540 -0.14 4.69 0.84
N TYR A 541 -0.06 5.74 1.68
CA TYR A 541 -1.22 6.55 2.02
C TYR A 541 -1.49 7.61 0.94
N GLY A 542 -0.54 7.83 0.01
CA GLY A 542 -0.63 8.73 -1.15
C GLY A 542 0.14 10.05 -1.01
N ALA A 543 0.97 10.20 0.04
CA ALA A 543 1.82 11.37 0.25
C ALA A 543 3.30 11.04 0.05
N GLY A 544 3.93 11.66 -0.96
CA GLY A 544 5.35 11.45 -1.31
C GLY A 544 6.33 12.46 -0.69
N VAL A 545 5.92 13.20 0.34
CA VAL A 545 6.75 14.23 0.98
C VAL A 545 7.66 13.57 2.02
N LYS A 546 8.96 13.90 2.01
CA LYS A 546 9.89 13.45 3.05
C LYS A 546 9.60 14.18 4.36
N CYS A 547 9.49 13.43 5.44
CA CYS A 547 9.12 13.93 6.75
C CYS A 547 10.19 13.57 7.80
N SER A 548 10.14 14.27 8.91
CA SER A 548 10.92 13.99 10.11
C SER A 548 10.03 14.11 11.35
N LEU A 549 10.37 13.32 12.37
CA LEU A 549 9.71 13.31 13.68
C LEU A 549 10.53 14.18 14.64
N LEU A 550 9.91 15.21 15.20
CA LEU A 550 10.57 16.09 16.17
C LEU A 550 10.05 15.78 17.57
N PHE A 551 10.97 15.55 18.49
CA PHE A 551 10.69 15.35 19.91
C PHE A 551 11.18 16.56 20.69
N LEU A 552 10.25 17.33 21.23
CA LEU A 552 10.48 18.66 21.79
C LEU A 552 9.97 18.74 23.23
N THR A 553 10.66 19.47 24.09
CA THR A 553 10.19 19.82 25.44
C THR A 553 10.01 21.34 25.53
N LYS A 554 8.83 21.82 25.95
CA LYS A 554 8.60 23.25 26.17
C LYS A 554 9.51 23.74 27.30
N SER A 555 10.36 24.71 26.99
CA SER A 555 11.32 25.27 27.95
C SER A 555 11.75 26.65 27.50
N THR A 556 11.70 27.64 28.39
CA THR A 556 12.18 29.01 28.11
C THR A 556 13.58 29.30 28.68
N LYS A 557 14.17 28.37 29.44
CA LYS A 557 15.50 28.49 30.07
C LYS A 557 16.66 28.23 29.10
N ASN A 558 17.88 28.66 29.48
CA ASN A 558 19.10 28.62 28.68
C ASN A 558 19.48 27.19 28.22
N LYS A 559 19.65 26.96 26.91
CA LYS A 559 19.73 25.62 26.26
C LYS A 559 21.05 25.34 25.55
N GLU A 560 22.01 26.25 25.68
CA GLU A 560 23.16 26.37 24.77
C GLU A 560 24.07 25.12 24.78
N ASP A 561 24.10 24.31 25.85
CA ASP A 561 24.97 23.13 25.93
C ASP A 561 24.24 21.77 26.04
N CYS A 562 23.01 21.67 25.52
CA CYS A 562 22.28 20.39 25.47
C CYS A 562 22.66 19.54 24.25
N ASP A 563 22.85 18.25 24.46
CA ASP A 563 22.95 17.26 23.38
C ASP A 563 21.57 16.97 22.78
N ILE A 564 21.52 16.89 21.46
CA ILE A 564 20.35 16.55 20.66
C ILE A 564 20.61 15.19 20.02
N PHE A 565 19.68 14.26 20.22
CA PHE A 565 19.75 12.94 19.62
C PHE A 565 19.25 12.99 18.16
N MET A 566 20.11 12.62 17.22
CA MET A 566 19.78 12.58 15.80
C MET A 566 19.73 11.13 15.33
N ALA A 567 18.70 10.76 14.58
CA ALA A 567 18.63 9.45 13.97
C ALA A 567 18.05 9.45 12.55
N GLN A 568 18.50 8.52 11.72
CA GLN A 568 17.99 8.31 10.36
C GLN A 568 17.49 6.87 10.21
N ALA A 569 16.19 6.71 10.02
CA ALA A 569 15.57 5.45 9.66
C ALA A 569 15.56 5.29 8.13
N GLU A 570 16.05 4.15 7.65
CA GLU A 570 15.93 3.72 6.25
C GLU A 570 14.66 2.88 6.07
N TYR A 571 14.33 2.07 7.08
CA TYR A 571 13.18 1.18 7.06
C TYR A 571 12.28 1.41 8.27
N VAL A 572 10.96 1.44 8.04
CA VAL A 572 9.93 1.66 9.06
C VAL A 572 9.00 0.46 9.23
N GLY A 573 9.42 -0.72 8.76
CA GLY A 573 8.64 -1.96 8.83
C GLY A 573 7.62 -2.14 7.69
N TYR A 574 7.61 -1.28 6.68
CA TYR A 574 6.86 -1.49 5.44
C TYR A 574 7.47 -0.73 4.24
N ASP A 575 7.11 -1.13 3.02
CA ASP A 575 7.59 -0.53 1.77
C ASP A 575 6.70 0.62 1.25
N ALA A 576 7.03 1.19 0.08
CA ALA A 576 6.27 2.30 -0.52
C ALA A 576 4.82 1.96 -0.90
N THR A 577 4.47 0.67 -0.95
CA THR A 577 3.12 0.16 -1.24
C THR A 577 2.35 -0.20 0.03
N GLY A 578 2.99 -0.11 1.21
CA GLY A 578 2.39 -0.41 2.51
C GLY A 578 2.44 -1.89 2.86
N ARG A 579 3.25 -2.68 2.14
CA ARG A 579 3.50 -4.09 2.49
C ARG A 579 4.50 -4.15 3.63
N GLU A 580 4.20 -4.93 4.64
CA GLU A 580 5.10 -5.17 5.76
C GLU A 580 6.43 -5.76 5.27
N ILE A 581 7.52 -5.29 5.86
CA ILE A 581 8.88 -5.81 5.66
C ILE A 581 9.48 -6.10 7.03
N GLU A 582 10.35 -7.09 7.11
CA GLU A 582 11.00 -7.47 8.38
C GLU A 582 11.90 -6.35 8.92
N GLN A 583 12.49 -5.53 8.04
CA GLN A 583 13.39 -4.45 8.43
C GLN A 583 12.62 -3.28 9.06
N ASN A 584 12.93 -2.96 10.32
CA ASN A 584 12.38 -1.81 11.02
C ASN A 584 13.41 -1.17 11.96
N ASP A 585 13.97 -0.04 11.53
CA ASP A 585 15.01 0.69 12.27
C ASP A 585 14.46 1.39 13.52
N LEU A 586 13.13 1.63 13.59
CA LEU A 586 12.51 2.42 14.67
C LEU A 586 12.71 1.79 16.06
N ASN A 587 12.69 0.46 16.15
CA ASN A 587 12.92 -0.24 17.41
C ASN A 587 14.36 -0.07 17.92
N GLU A 588 15.34 -0.15 17.03
CA GLU A 588 16.74 0.08 17.37
C GLU A 588 16.97 1.54 17.80
N ILE A 589 16.41 2.49 17.06
CA ILE A 589 16.48 3.92 17.36
C ILE A 589 15.88 4.21 18.74
N PHE A 590 14.71 3.63 19.06
CA PHE A 590 14.08 3.79 20.37
C PHE A 590 14.97 3.26 21.50
N ASN A 591 15.56 2.08 21.33
CA ASN A 591 16.46 1.49 22.33
C ASN A 591 17.71 2.36 22.55
N ASN A 592 18.29 2.89 21.47
CA ASN A 592 19.44 3.81 21.57
C ASN A 592 19.06 5.12 22.28
N TYR A 593 17.89 5.69 21.96
CA TYR A 593 17.40 6.90 22.63
C TYR A 593 17.10 6.67 24.12
N LYS A 594 16.50 5.52 24.47
CA LYS A 594 16.28 5.11 25.86
C LYS A 594 17.60 5.03 26.63
N ASN A 595 18.61 4.37 26.06
CA ASN A 595 19.95 4.29 26.67
C ASN A 595 20.60 5.67 26.83
N PHE A 596 20.43 6.56 25.85
CA PHE A 596 20.90 7.94 25.93
C PHE A 596 20.25 8.70 27.10
N ILE A 597 18.93 8.61 27.26
CA ILE A 597 18.22 9.24 28.40
C ILE A 597 18.68 8.65 29.74
N GLU A 598 18.84 7.33 29.81
CA GLU A 598 19.27 6.62 31.03
C GLU A 598 20.78 6.77 31.33
N LYS A 599 21.53 7.53 30.51
CA LYS A 599 22.98 7.73 30.61
C LYS A 599 23.78 6.40 30.62
N LYS A 600 23.27 5.40 29.90
CA LYS A 600 23.95 4.11 29.67
C LYS A 600 24.81 4.18 28.40
N ASN A 601 25.78 3.28 28.25
CA ASN A 601 26.56 3.18 27.01
C ASN A 601 25.65 2.80 25.83
N PHE A 602 25.67 3.60 24.76
CA PHE A 602 24.97 3.32 23.50
C PHE A 602 25.92 3.49 22.32
N LYS A 603 25.66 2.78 21.22
CA LYS A 603 26.52 2.81 20.03
C LYS A 603 26.15 4.01 19.17
N LEU A 604 27.04 4.99 19.08
CA LEU A 604 27.00 6.01 18.03
C LEU A 604 27.45 5.37 16.70
N ASN A 605 26.70 5.61 15.64
CA ASN A 605 27.01 5.14 14.29
C ASN A 605 26.46 6.14 13.26
N ASP A 606 26.62 5.84 11.97
CA ASP A 606 26.13 6.71 10.88
C ASP A 606 24.59 6.94 10.91
N LYS A 607 23.84 6.08 11.60
CA LYS A 607 22.37 6.16 11.75
C LYS A 607 21.91 6.86 13.03
N CYS A 608 22.72 6.88 14.10
CA CYS A 608 22.38 7.45 15.42
C CYS A 608 23.58 8.23 15.98
N PHE A 609 23.44 9.55 16.13
CA PHE A 609 24.53 10.41 16.60
C PHE A 609 24.04 11.60 17.44
N LEU A 610 24.96 12.28 18.13
CA LEU A 610 24.66 13.44 18.96
C LEU A 610 25.17 14.74 18.34
N ILE A 611 24.41 15.81 18.51
CA ILE A 611 24.84 17.17 18.17
C ILE A 611 24.59 18.11 19.34
N LYS A 612 25.55 18.98 19.63
CA LYS A 612 25.35 20.08 20.57
C LYS A 612 24.46 21.18 20.00
N PHE A 613 23.49 21.65 20.78
CA PHE A 613 22.56 22.72 20.41
C PHE A 613 23.27 23.96 19.81
N ASN A 614 24.39 24.40 20.41
CA ASN A 614 25.18 25.53 19.90
C ASN A 614 25.72 25.36 18.47
N LYS A 615 25.96 24.12 18.01
CA LYS A 615 26.40 23.87 16.62
C LYS A 615 25.27 24.08 15.59
N LEU A 616 24.01 24.13 16.03
CA LEU A 616 22.83 24.31 15.17
C LEU A 616 22.37 25.76 15.05
N LYS A 617 22.93 26.70 15.83
CA LYS A 617 22.59 28.13 15.79
C LYS A 617 22.75 28.65 14.34
N ASN A 618 21.68 29.15 13.74
CA ASN A 618 21.59 29.62 12.34
C ASN A 618 21.83 28.56 11.23
N SER A 619 21.63 27.27 11.52
CA SER A 619 21.85 26.16 10.57
C SER A 619 20.57 25.35 10.28
N ARG A 620 20.62 24.42 9.32
CA ARG A 620 19.53 23.46 9.07
C ARG A 620 19.39 22.49 10.24
N LEU A 621 18.17 22.02 10.51
CA LEU A 621 17.87 21.08 11.61
C LEU A 621 17.73 19.61 11.14
N ASP A 622 17.86 19.33 9.84
CA ASP A 622 17.69 17.97 9.34
C ASP A 622 18.95 17.11 9.55
N VAL A 623 18.71 15.82 9.79
CA VAL A 623 19.73 14.81 10.10
C VAL A 623 20.80 14.72 9.01
N SER A 624 20.39 14.78 7.73
CA SER A 624 21.31 14.65 6.59
C SER A 624 22.35 15.75 6.48
N TYR A 625 22.05 16.97 6.96
CA TYR A 625 23.00 18.08 6.96
C TYR A 625 24.11 17.94 8.01
N SER A 626 23.90 17.12 9.03
CA SER A 626 24.76 17.12 10.21
C SER A 626 25.86 16.06 10.20
N ILE A 627 25.66 14.97 9.47
CA ILE A 627 26.65 13.90 9.28
C ILE A 627 27.87 14.41 8.47
N SER A 628 27.66 15.40 7.60
CA SER A 628 28.64 15.80 6.59
C SER A 628 29.67 16.82 7.07
N LYS A 629 29.46 17.50 8.20
CA LYS A 629 30.24 18.70 8.54
C LYS A 629 31.62 18.35 9.11
N ASP A 630 31.74 17.23 9.83
CA ASP A 630 32.97 16.90 10.54
C ASP A 630 34.12 16.46 9.62
N ILE A 631 33.82 15.85 8.46
CA ILE A 631 34.83 15.41 7.47
C ILE A 631 35.51 16.61 6.79
N PHE A 632 34.79 17.73 6.57
CA PHE A 632 35.26 18.82 5.71
C PHE A 632 35.71 20.10 6.43
N ASN A 633 35.84 20.08 7.76
CA ASN A 633 36.13 21.27 8.56
C ASN A 633 37.48 21.97 8.22
N ASN A 634 38.46 21.23 7.67
CA ASN A 634 39.80 21.74 7.34
C ASN A 634 40.03 21.99 5.83
N TYR A 635 38.98 22.00 5.00
CA TYR A 635 39.11 22.14 3.55
C TYR A 635 38.79 23.54 3.02
N SER A 636 39.34 23.85 1.85
CA SER A 636 39.18 25.13 1.17
C SER A 636 37.83 25.24 0.48
N THR A 637 37.37 26.47 0.22
CA THR A 637 36.08 26.71 -0.45
C THR A 637 36.29 26.75 -1.96
N ILE A 638 35.44 26.07 -2.73
CA ILE A 638 35.57 26.04 -4.19
C ILE A 638 35.53 27.44 -4.83
N SER A 639 34.76 28.38 -4.27
CA SER A 639 34.69 29.76 -4.76
C SER A 639 36.01 30.53 -4.65
N ASP A 640 36.93 30.09 -3.78
CA ASP A 640 38.22 30.75 -3.59
C ASP A 640 39.11 30.55 -4.84
N TYR A 641 38.87 29.49 -5.61
CA TYR A 641 39.64 29.12 -6.80
C TYR A 641 38.83 29.16 -8.09
N CYS A 642 37.50 29.19 -8.02
CA CYS A 642 36.61 29.02 -9.18
C CYS A 642 35.49 30.07 -9.26
N GLY A 643 35.22 30.54 -10.48
CA GLY A 643 34.01 31.28 -10.83
C GLY A 643 32.86 30.32 -11.18
N ILE A 644 31.70 30.51 -10.55
CA ILE A 644 30.51 29.65 -10.75
C ILE A 644 29.37 30.45 -11.36
N PHE A 645 28.88 29.99 -12.52
CA PHE A 645 27.87 30.66 -13.34
C PHE A 645 26.75 29.68 -13.74
N GLY A 646 25.49 30.10 -13.67
CA GLY A 646 24.36 29.27 -14.12
C GLY A 646 24.17 29.31 -15.64
N GLY A 647 23.44 28.34 -16.20
CA GLY A 647 22.96 28.39 -17.58
C GLY A 647 21.62 29.14 -17.75
N LYS A 648 21.00 29.01 -18.94
CA LYS A 648 19.77 29.74 -19.29
C LYS A 648 18.77 28.87 -20.05
N ARG A 649 17.48 29.07 -19.77
CA ARG A 649 16.38 28.46 -20.52
C ARG A 649 16.24 29.10 -21.90
N ILE A 650 15.70 28.33 -22.84
CA ILE A 650 15.16 28.89 -24.08
C ILE A 650 14.08 29.95 -23.74
N PRO A 651 14.17 31.16 -24.32
CA PRO A 651 13.18 32.21 -24.09
C PRO A 651 11.77 31.80 -24.53
N ILE A 652 10.77 32.37 -23.86
CA ILE A 652 9.34 32.13 -24.16
C ILE A 652 9.07 32.52 -25.63
N GLY A 653 8.42 31.62 -26.39
CA GLY A 653 8.13 31.82 -27.81
C GLY A 653 9.13 31.16 -28.77
N HIS A 654 10.32 30.79 -28.31
CA HIS A 654 11.31 30.09 -29.14
C HIS A 654 11.23 28.56 -28.94
N LYS A 655 11.46 27.81 -30.03
CA LYS A 655 11.47 26.33 -30.03
C LYS A 655 12.80 25.79 -30.56
N PHE A 656 13.07 24.52 -30.27
CA PHE A 656 14.16 23.80 -30.93
C PHE A 656 13.89 23.69 -32.43
N VAL A 657 14.96 23.70 -33.22
CA VAL A 657 14.91 23.57 -34.69
C VAL A 657 15.49 22.23 -35.12
N GLU A 658 15.23 21.80 -36.36
CA GLU A 658 15.73 20.50 -36.85
C GLU A 658 17.22 20.51 -37.18
N LYS A 659 17.75 21.62 -37.73
CA LYS A 659 19.18 21.79 -38.07
C LYS A 659 19.64 23.23 -37.87
N SER A 660 20.82 23.41 -37.28
CA SER A 660 21.48 24.71 -37.06
C SER A 660 22.98 24.54 -36.75
N LYS A 661 23.75 25.63 -36.74
CA LYS A 661 25.12 25.66 -36.19
C LYS A 661 25.15 25.81 -34.67
N PHE A 662 24.06 26.24 -34.04
CA PHE A 662 23.96 26.48 -32.60
C PHE A 662 23.35 25.28 -31.86
N ARG A 663 23.92 24.94 -30.71
CA ARG A 663 23.55 23.76 -29.91
C ARG A 663 23.10 24.16 -28.52
N TYR A 664 22.28 23.31 -27.89
CA TYR A 664 21.79 23.53 -26.54
C TYR A 664 21.98 22.27 -25.68
N LEU A 665 22.89 22.35 -24.71
CA LEU A 665 23.27 21.24 -23.84
C LEU A 665 22.27 21.06 -22.70
N LYS A 666 21.58 19.91 -22.67
CA LYS A 666 20.67 19.49 -21.58
C LYS A 666 21.36 18.54 -20.61
N VAL A 667 20.76 18.36 -19.42
CA VAL A 667 21.21 17.38 -18.41
C VAL A 667 21.20 15.94 -18.97
N ASP A 668 20.22 15.61 -19.81
CA ASP A 668 20.08 14.27 -20.43
C ASP A 668 21.18 13.94 -21.44
N ASN A 669 21.92 14.96 -21.90
CA ASN A 669 23.07 14.76 -22.78
C ASN A 669 24.34 14.36 -22.00
N ILE A 670 24.33 14.46 -20.67
CA ILE A 670 25.45 14.07 -19.80
C ILE A 670 25.12 12.70 -19.21
N ASP A 671 26.00 11.72 -19.40
CA ASP A 671 25.84 10.40 -18.79
C ASP A 671 26.25 10.37 -17.30
N ALA A 672 26.23 9.19 -16.68
CA ALA A 672 26.59 9.03 -15.27
C ALA A 672 28.10 9.23 -14.97
N TYR A 673 28.94 9.19 -16.00
CA TYR A 673 30.40 9.27 -15.91
C TYR A 673 30.96 10.63 -16.35
N GLY A 674 30.10 11.49 -16.89
CA GLY A 674 30.44 12.83 -17.35
C GLY A 674 30.77 12.93 -18.83
N PHE A 675 30.44 11.91 -19.64
CA PHE A 675 30.54 12.00 -21.10
C PHE A 675 29.33 12.73 -21.66
N ILE A 676 29.57 13.53 -22.70
CA ILE A 676 28.55 14.33 -23.38
C ILE A 676 28.23 13.70 -24.72
N ASP A 677 26.96 13.32 -24.91
CA ASP A 677 26.44 12.86 -26.20
C ASP A 677 26.13 14.06 -27.11
N ASN A 678 27.07 14.35 -28.01
CA ASN A 678 26.96 15.42 -28.98
C ASN A 678 25.87 15.17 -30.05
N TYR A 679 25.49 13.91 -30.31
CA TYR A 679 24.55 13.55 -31.38
C TYR A 679 23.10 13.81 -30.98
N LYS A 680 22.76 13.65 -29.70
CA LYS A 680 21.42 13.92 -29.14
C LYS A 680 21.20 15.37 -28.72
N MET A 681 22.15 16.25 -28.98
CA MET A 681 22.06 17.64 -28.55
C MET A 681 21.15 18.45 -29.49
N PRO A 682 20.06 19.05 -28.99
CA PRO A 682 19.13 19.78 -29.83
C PRO A 682 19.72 21.09 -30.37
N TYR A 683 19.15 21.54 -31.49
CA TYR A 683 19.55 22.76 -32.20
C TYR A 683 18.68 23.96 -31.81
N ILE A 684 19.27 25.14 -31.82
CA ILE A 684 18.55 26.42 -31.64
C ILE A 684 18.76 27.35 -32.83
N SER A 685 17.82 28.27 -33.09
CA SER A 685 17.93 29.25 -34.16
C SER A 685 18.98 30.33 -33.84
N GLU A 686 19.45 31.05 -34.86
CA GLU A 686 20.39 32.18 -34.71
C GLU A 686 19.81 33.32 -33.88
N GLU A 687 18.50 33.55 -34.02
CA GLU A 687 17.75 34.52 -33.23
C GLU A 687 17.77 34.14 -31.74
N THR A 688 17.44 32.88 -31.41
CA THR A 688 17.50 32.38 -30.04
C THR A 688 18.92 32.45 -29.47
N PHE A 689 19.93 32.05 -30.25
CA PHE A 689 21.33 32.11 -29.82
C PHE A 689 21.77 33.53 -29.48
N SER A 690 21.40 34.52 -30.30
CA SER A 690 21.77 35.92 -30.10
C SER A 690 21.26 36.47 -28.75
N ILE A 691 20.10 36.01 -28.29
CA ILE A 691 19.50 36.39 -27.00
C ILE A 691 20.27 35.79 -25.80
N ILE A 692 20.75 34.55 -25.92
CA ILE A 692 21.34 33.78 -24.80
C ILE A 692 22.84 33.51 -24.95
N LYS A 693 23.53 34.21 -25.85
CA LYS A 693 24.96 34.02 -26.18
C LYS A 693 25.93 34.06 -24.98
N ASN A 694 25.57 34.76 -23.90
CA ASN A 694 26.42 34.89 -22.71
C ASN A 694 26.53 33.59 -21.89
N PHE A 695 25.68 32.59 -22.16
CA PHE A 695 25.63 31.31 -21.46
C PHE A 695 26.37 30.19 -22.22
N MET A 696 27.26 30.59 -23.14
CA MET A 696 28.10 29.68 -23.90
C MET A 696 29.11 28.97 -23.00
N VAL A 697 29.37 27.71 -23.32
CA VAL A 697 30.41 26.88 -22.68
C VAL A 697 31.65 26.84 -23.56
N LYS A 698 32.81 26.75 -22.94
CA LYS A 698 34.11 26.66 -23.63
C LYS A 698 34.84 25.38 -23.24
N ASN A 699 35.77 24.96 -24.09
CA ASN A 699 36.71 23.90 -23.72
C ASN A 699 37.50 24.30 -22.48
N GLY A 700 37.59 23.40 -21.51
CA GLY A 700 38.16 23.60 -20.18
C GLY A 700 37.15 23.99 -19.09
N ASP A 701 35.90 24.33 -19.44
CA ASP A 701 34.85 24.55 -18.45
C ASP A 701 34.43 23.22 -17.81
N ILE A 702 34.10 23.23 -16.52
CA ILE A 702 33.49 22.09 -15.82
C ILE A 702 32.01 22.37 -15.66
N ILE A 703 31.15 21.41 -16.02
CA ILE A 703 29.69 21.54 -15.92
C ILE A 703 29.18 20.61 -14.83
N ILE A 704 28.26 21.10 -13.99
CA ILE A 704 27.55 20.30 -13.00
C ILE A 704 26.03 20.52 -13.13
N SER A 705 25.25 19.45 -13.08
CA SER A 705 23.79 19.56 -13.03
C SER A 705 23.31 20.03 -11.65
N ILE A 706 22.42 21.01 -11.64
CA ILE A 706 21.92 21.70 -10.43
C ILE A 706 20.41 21.61 -10.26
N ALA A 707 19.67 21.04 -11.22
CA ALA A 707 18.23 20.80 -11.11
C ALA A 707 17.83 19.49 -11.83
N GLY A 708 16.86 18.76 -11.28
CA GLY A 708 16.50 17.42 -11.75
C GLY A 708 17.47 16.37 -11.22
N THR A 709 18.19 15.66 -12.10
CA THR A 709 19.30 14.78 -11.69
C THR A 709 20.52 15.62 -11.34
N ILE A 710 20.70 15.94 -10.06
CA ILE A 710 21.82 16.77 -9.56
C ILE A 710 23.10 15.95 -9.41
N GLY A 711 24.24 16.58 -9.68
CA GLY A 711 25.57 16.00 -9.44
C GLY A 711 26.21 15.34 -10.66
N LYS A 712 25.59 15.37 -11.84
CA LYS A 712 26.28 14.96 -13.07
C LYS A 712 27.35 15.99 -13.42
N VAL A 713 28.61 15.57 -13.43
CA VAL A 713 29.77 16.44 -13.66
C VAL A 713 30.45 16.08 -14.97
N SER A 714 30.82 17.06 -15.78
CA SER A 714 31.57 16.86 -17.02
C SER A 714 32.64 17.92 -17.21
N LEU A 715 33.83 17.51 -17.66
CA LEU A 715 34.89 18.39 -18.14
C LEU A 715 34.76 18.55 -19.67
N ILE A 716 34.63 19.78 -20.14
CA ILE A 716 34.43 20.07 -21.57
C ILE A 716 35.76 19.99 -22.31
N ASN A 717 35.95 18.94 -23.11
CA ASN A 717 37.17 18.76 -23.90
C ASN A 717 36.97 18.80 -25.42
N ASN A 718 35.73 18.66 -25.93
CA ASN A 718 35.41 18.65 -27.37
C ASN A 718 33.91 18.94 -27.63
N ILE A 719 33.46 20.16 -27.38
CA ILE A 719 32.08 20.60 -27.68
C ILE A 719 32.09 21.64 -28.81
N PRO A 720 31.04 21.71 -29.66
CA PRO A 720 30.96 22.77 -30.65
C PRO A 720 30.99 24.15 -29.98
N ASP A 721 31.80 25.09 -30.50
CA ASP A 721 32.00 26.42 -29.89
C ASP A 721 30.69 27.20 -29.67
N ASN A 722 29.65 26.90 -30.45
CA ASN A 722 28.35 27.56 -30.41
C ASN A 722 27.33 26.87 -29.49
N THR A 723 27.78 26.29 -28.38
CA THR A 723 26.94 25.51 -27.46
C THR A 723 26.51 26.33 -26.24
N ILE A 724 25.20 26.37 -25.98
CA ILE A 724 24.60 27.06 -24.84
C ILE A 724 24.28 26.08 -23.71
N LEU A 725 24.55 26.49 -22.47
CA LEU A 725 24.22 25.74 -21.25
C LEU A 725 22.77 25.95 -20.81
N THR A 726 22.07 24.85 -20.51
CA THR A 726 20.73 24.90 -19.92
C THR A 726 20.70 25.48 -18.50
N GLU A 727 19.58 26.10 -18.10
CA GLU A 727 19.34 26.59 -16.73
C GLU A 727 19.47 25.53 -15.62
N ASN A 728 19.33 24.26 -15.98
CA ASN A 728 19.42 23.13 -15.05
C ASN A 728 20.87 22.72 -14.76
N CYS A 729 21.86 23.41 -15.35
CA CYS A 729 23.29 23.19 -15.12
C CYS A 729 23.98 24.50 -14.70
N ALA A 730 25.10 24.35 -13.99
CA ALA A 730 26.07 25.40 -13.72
C ALA A 730 27.40 25.07 -14.38
N LYS A 731 28.13 26.09 -14.83
CA LYS A 731 29.53 25.99 -15.23
C LYS A 731 30.44 26.53 -14.12
N ILE A 732 31.55 25.83 -13.91
CA ILE A 732 32.62 26.12 -12.98
C ILE A 732 33.86 26.43 -13.83
N ILE A 733 34.39 27.63 -13.65
CA ILE A 733 35.56 28.14 -14.38
C ILE A 733 36.68 28.31 -13.36
N ILE A 734 37.83 27.67 -13.58
CA ILE A 734 38.98 27.81 -12.69
C ILE A 734 39.65 29.17 -12.94
N ASN A 735 39.73 29.97 -11.88
CA ASN A 735 40.38 31.28 -11.89
C ASN A 735 41.86 31.17 -11.49
N ASP A 736 42.19 30.27 -10.54
CA ASP A 736 43.56 30.06 -10.06
C ASP A 736 44.12 28.70 -10.51
N LYS A 737 44.68 28.70 -11.71
CA LYS A 737 45.29 27.51 -12.33
C LYS A 737 46.62 27.09 -11.70
N ASN A 738 47.19 27.93 -10.83
CA ASN A 738 48.46 27.62 -10.16
C ASN A 738 48.25 26.73 -8.92
N ASN A 739 47.00 26.58 -8.46
CA ASN A 739 46.69 25.78 -7.27
C ASN A 739 45.64 24.69 -7.53
N LEU A 740 44.89 24.77 -8.64
CA LEU A 740 43.79 23.83 -8.91
C LEU A 740 43.77 23.34 -10.36
N ASN A 741 43.87 22.01 -10.51
CA ASN A 741 43.79 21.32 -11.80
C ASN A 741 42.34 21.02 -12.19
N SER A 742 41.95 21.29 -13.44
CA SER A 742 40.58 21.10 -13.95
C SER A 742 40.15 19.64 -14.04
N ALA A 743 41.06 18.75 -14.42
CA ALA A 743 40.79 17.32 -14.46
C ALA A 743 40.61 16.77 -13.04
N TYR A 744 41.45 17.18 -12.09
CA TYR A 744 41.30 16.81 -10.69
C TYR A 744 39.95 17.25 -10.13
N LEU A 745 39.58 18.53 -10.27
CA LEU A 745 38.30 19.03 -9.72
C LEU A 745 37.10 18.30 -10.33
N SER A 746 37.12 18.05 -11.64
CA SER A 746 36.06 17.28 -12.32
C SER A 746 35.92 15.88 -11.73
N GLU A 747 37.03 15.18 -11.50
CA GLU A 747 36.99 13.82 -10.95
C GLU A 747 36.67 13.79 -9.45
N LEU A 748 37.20 14.74 -8.67
CA LEU A 748 36.87 14.91 -7.26
C LEU A 748 35.35 15.03 -7.06
N LEU A 749 34.69 15.88 -7.85
CA LEU A 749 33.25 16.08 -7.74
C LEU A 749 32.44 14.82 -8.12
N LYS A 750 33.04 13.82 -8.80
CA LYS A 750 32.38 12.56 -9.18
C LYS A 750 32.57 11.43 -8.15
N LEU A 751 33.44 11.59 -7.15
CA LEU A 751 33.65 10.61 -6.09
C LEU A 751 32.38 10.41 -5.26
N ASP A 752 32.21 9.23 -4.68
CA ASP A 752 30.95 8.86 -4.04
C ASP A 752 30.75 9.66 -2.74
N ILE A 753 31.83 9.90 -1.99
CA ILE A 753 31.85 10.80 -0.82
C ILE A 753 31.43 12.23 -1.21
N MET A 754 31.97 12.76 -2.31
CA MET A 754 31.65 14.11 -2.77
C MET A 754 30.23 14.21 -3.34
N GLN A 755 29.74 13.18 -4.03
CA GLN A 755 28.37 13.10 -4.52
C GLN A 755 27.36 13.05 -3.36
N LYS A 756 27.68 12.33 -2.28
CA LYS A 756 26.88 12.34 -1.05
C LYS A 756 26.85 13.75 -0.43
N TYR A 757 28.01 14.40 -0.33
CA TYR A 757 28.11 15.77 0.18
C TYR A 757 27.35 16.79 -0.69
N ILE A 758 27.41 16.68 -2.01
CA ILE A 758 26.64 17.52 -2.94
C ILE A 758 25.14 17.28 -2.74
N LYS A 759 24.71 16.02 -2.55
CA LYS A 759 23.31 15.65 -2.27
C LYS A 759 22.78 16.24 -0.97
N GLU A 760 23.56 16.20 0.10
CA GLU A 760 23.20 16.79 1.40
C GLU A 760 23.04 18.32 1.31
N ASN A 761 23.80 18.96 0.41
CA ASN A 761 23.70 20.39 0.13
C ASN A 761 22.53 20.78 -0.80
N GLN A 762 21.69 19.84 -1.24
CA GLN A 762 20.51 20.14 -2.06
C GLN A 762 19.35 20.75 -1.24
N ILE A 763 18.44 21.43 -1.93
CA ILE A 763 17.13 21.83 -1.40
C ILE A 763 16.14 20.77 -1.85
N GLN A 764 15.51 20.08 -0.89
CA GLN A 764 14.47 19.08 -1.17
C GLN A 764 13.13 19.78 -1.45
N THR A 765 12.89 20.07 -2.72
CA THR A 765 11.57 20.44 -3.27
C THR A 765 11.06 19.32 -4.18
N THR A 766 9.81 19.38 -4.66
CA THR A 766 9.23 18.39 -5.61
C THR A 766 10.15 18.08 -6.79
N ILE A 767 10.94 19.07 -7.22
CA ILE A 767 12.11 18.87 -8.09
C ILE A 767 13.35 19.27 -7.27
N PRO A 768 14.35 18.39 -7.06
CA PRO A 768 15.57 18.73 -6.34
C PRO A 768 16.31 19.89 -7.02
N LYS A 769 16.83 20.85 -6.22
CA LYS A 769 17.65 21.96 -6.73
C LYS A 769 18.86 22.25 -5.85
N LEU A 770 20.02 22.44 -6.47
CA LEU A 770 21.25 22.95 -5.85
C LEU A 770 21.40 24.44 -6.20
N SER A 771 21.39 25.32 -5.20
CA SER A 771 21.57 26.75 -5.47
C SER A 771 23.03 27.07 -5.82
N LEU A 772 23.25 28.05 -6.70
CA LEU A 772 24.61 28.49 -7.06
C LEU A 772 25.41 28.95 -5.84
N GLN A 773 24.75 29.54 -4.83
CA GLN A 773 25.42 29.95 -3.60
C GLN A 773 25.94 28.76 -2.79
N ARG A 774 25.18 27.66 -2.72
CA ARG A 774 25.64 26.44 -2.05
C ARG A 774 26.76 25.76 -2.82
N LEU A 775 26.67 25.74 -4.15
CA LEU A 775 27.77 25.27 -4.99
C LEU A 775 29.03 26.11 -4.77
N ARG A 776 28.93 27.45 -4.62
CA ARG A 776 30.07 28.32 -4.29
C ARG A 776 30.68 28.02 -2.93
N ASN A 777 29.86 27.66 -1.95
CA ASN A 777 30.31 27.38 -0.59
C ASN A 777 30.77 25.93 -0.39
N LEU A 778 30.81 25.10 -1.44
CA LEU A 778 31.22 23.71 -1.35
C LEU A 778 32.68 23.63 -0.90
N LYS A 779 32.95 22.82 0.11
CA LYS A 779 34.32 22.55 0.59
C LYS A 779 34.97 21.46 -0.26
N ILE A 780 36.22 21.68 -0.67
CA ILE A 780 37.00 20.76 -1.50
C ILE A 780 38.41 20.54 -0.92
N PRO A 781 38.90 19.29 -0.86
CA PRO A 781 40.30 19.01 -0.57
C PRO A 781 41.22 19.53 -1.67
N LEU A 782 42.33 20.14 -1.27
CA LEU A 782 43.29 20.77 -2.16
C LEU A 782 44.73 20.28 -1.88
N PRO A 783 45.07 19.04 -2.30
CA PRO A 783 46.45 18.55 -2.21
C PRO A 783 47.38 19.30 -3.17
N PRO A 784 48.72 19.14 -3.08
CA PRO A 784 49.67 19.73 -4.03
C PRO A 784 49.36 19.39 -5.49
N LEU A 785 49.72 20.27 -6.44
CA LEU A 785 49.40 20.10 -7.86
C LEU A 785 49.89 18.77 -8.44
N GLU A 786 51.08 18.29 -8.06
CA GLU A 786 51.61 16.99 -8.51
C GLU A 786 50.70 15.82 -8.09
N GLU A 787 50.15 15.88 -6.87
CA GLU A 787 49.20 14.86 -6.38
C GLU A 787 47.85 14.98 -7.09
N GLN A 788 47.38 16.21 -7.36
CA GLN A 788 46.16 16.44 -8.16
C GLN A 788 46.27 15.82 -9.56
N GLU A 789 47.42 15.99 -10.23
CA GLU A 789 47.69 15.40 -11.54
C GLU A 789 47.76 13.88 -11.48
N SER A 790 48.40 13.32 -10.44
CA SER A 790 48.44 11.87 -10.20
C SER A 790 47.04 11.28 -10.06
N ILE A 791 46.17 11.90 -9.25
CA ILE A 791 44.78 11.50 -9.03
C ILE A 791 43.98 11.53 -10.34
N ALA A 792 44.08 12.63 -11.09
CA ALA A 792 43.39 12.76 -12.38
C ALA A 792 43.84 11.68 -13.38
N ASN A 793 45.14 11.31 -13.37
CA ASN A 793 45.69 10.28 -14.23
C ASN A 793 45.22 8.86 -13.87
N ILE A 794 45.00 8.55 -12.59
CA ILE A 794 44.42 7.26 -12.16
C ILE A 794 43.02 7.09 -12.76
N MET A 795 42.17 8.09 -12.61
CA MET A 795 40.80 8.06 -13.16
C MET A 795 40.81 8.01 -14.68
N LYS A 796 41.68 8.79 -15.35
CA LYS A 796 41.81 8.78 -16.81
C LYS A 796 42.17 7.39 -17.35
N LYS A 797 43.11 6.68 -16.71
CA LYS A 797 43.49 5.30 -17.08
C LYS A 797 42.31 4.34 -16.93
N ALA A 798 41.54 4.48 -15.85
CA ALA A 798 40.36 3.65 -15.61
C ALA A 798 39.28 3.87 -16.68
N TYR A 799 38.99 5.12 -17.06
CA TYR A 799 38.02 5.41 -18.13
C TYR A 799 38.43 4.85 -19.49
N LEU A 800 39.72 4.99 -19.88
CA LEU A 800 40.21 4.44 -21.15
C LEU A 800 40.03 2.91 -21.21
N LYS A 801 40.34 2.23 -20.10
CA LYS A 801 40.19 0.78 -20.00
C LYS A 801 38.72 0.34 -20.00
N LYS A 802 37.85 1.11 -19.33
CA LYS A 802 36.38 0.91 -19.37
C LYS A 802 35.86 1.00 -20.81
N GLU A 803 36.25 2.05 -21.54
CA GLU A 803 35.81 2.27 -22.91
C GLU A 803 36.29 1.14 -23.86
N GLU A 804 37.50 0.63 -23.65
CA GLU A 804 38.02 -0.53 -24.38
C GLU A 804 37.17 -1.79 -24.14
N PHE A 805 36.87 -2.11 -22.89
CA PHE A 805 36.03 -3.26 -22.53
C PHE A 805 34.60 -3.14 -23.03
N GLU A 806 34.00 -1.94 -22.95
CA GLU A 806 32.64 -1.69 -23.46
C GLU A 806 32.59 -1.83 -24.98
N LYS A 807 33.57 -1.29 -25.70
CA LYS A 807 33.68 -1.45 -27.17
C LYS A 807 33.86 -2.92 -27.57
N GLU A 808 34.67 -3.69 -26.86
CA GLU A 808 34.84 -5.12 -27.14
C GLU A 808 33.55 -5.90 -26.85
N ALA A 809 32.85 -5.60 -25.75
CA ALA A 809 31.57 -6.21 -25.41
C ALA A 809 30.49 -5.90 -26.47
N ASP A 810 30.36 -4.65 -26.89
CA ASP A 810 29.40 -4.23 -27.92
C ASP A 810 29.71 -4.88 -29.28
N LYS A 811 30.99 -4.98 -29.65
CA LYS A 811 31.42 -5.66 -30.87
C LYS A 811 31.04 -7.14 -30.85
N LEU A 812 31.22 -7.81 -29.71
CA LEU A 812 30.81 -9.20 -29.53
C LEU A 812 29.29 -9.37 -29.66
N LEU A 813 28.51 -8.51 -28.99
CA LEU A 813 27.04 -8.57 -29.04
C LEU A 813 26.49 -8.30 -30.44
N ASN A 814 27.00 -7.28 -31.13
CA ASN A 814 26.58 -6.96 -32.51
C ASN A 814 26.96 -8.08 -33.50
N SER A 815 28.06 -8.79 -33.26
CA SER A 815 28.49 -9.91 -34.12
C SER A 815 27.58 -11.14 -34.05
N ILE A 816 26.70 -11.24 -33.05
CA ILE A 816 25.79 -12.39 -32.87
C ILE A 816 24.77 -12.46 -34.02
N ASP A 817 24.16 -11.32 -34.35
CA ASP A 817 23.18 -11.23 -35.44
C ASP A 817 23.83 -11.58 -36.79
N GLU A 818 25.02 -11.05 -37.06
CA GLU A 818 25.77 -11.34 -38.29
C GLU A 818 26.15 -12.82 -38.40
N TYR A 819 26.64 -13.41 -37.30
CA TYR A 819 26.99 -14.83 -37.25
C TYR A 819 25.77 -15.73 -37.52
N LEU A 820 24.65 -15.45 -36.85
CA LEU A 820 23.44 -16.26 -36.97
C LEU A 820 22.85 -16.19 -38.38
N LEU A 821 22.74 -14.98 -38.95
CA LEU A 821 22.24 -14.81 -40.32
C LEU A 821 23.15 -15.49 -41.35
N LYS A 822 24.47 -15.41 -41.17
CA LYS A 822 25.45 -16.08 -42.04
C LYS A 822 25.34 -17.60 -41.99
N GLU A 823 25.23 -18.19 -40.80
CA GLU A 823 25.07 -19.64 -40.65
C GLU A 823 23.75 -20.16 -41.24
N LEU A 824 22.69 -19.35 -41.16
CA LEU A 824 21.39 -19.64 -41.78
C LEU A 824 21.35 -19.34 -43.29
N GLY A 825 22.40 -18.71 -43.85
CA GLY A 825 22.46 -18.32 -45.26
C GLY A 825 21.49 -17.21 -45.65
N ILE A 826 21.08 -16.37 -44.70
CA ILE A 826 20.17 -15.25 -44.94
C ILE A 826 20.99 -14.01 -45.29
N ASN A 827 20.89 -13.60 -46.55
CA ASN A 827 21.45 -12.31 -46.99
C ASN A 827 20.38 -11.23 -46.85
N LEU A 828 20.59 -10.29 -45.93
CA LEU A 828 19.67 -9.16 -45.77
C LEU A 828 19.70 -8.27 -47.01
N PRO A 829 18.54 -7.81 -47.50
CA PRO A 829 18.49 -6.81 -48.57
C PRO A 829 19.19 -5.53 -48.11
N LYS A 830 19.94 -4.87 -49.01
CA LYS A 830 20.47 -3.54 -48.74
C LYS A 830 19.28 -2.60 -48.59
N LYS A 831 19.19 -1.92 -47.45
CA LYS A 831 18.13 -0.94 -47.20
C LYS A 831 18.17 0.13 -48.30
N GLU A 832 17.09 0.24 -49.07
CA GLU A 832 16.97 1.20 -50.17
C GLU A 832 17.33 2.61 -49.68
N THR A 833 18.34 3.21 -50.32
CA THR A 833 18.91 4.50 -49.90
C THR A 833 18.12 5.69 -50.46
N ASP A 834 17.29 5.46 -51.49
CA ASP A 834 16.42 6.48 -52.05
C ASP A 834 15.13 6.66 -51.23
N LEU A 835 14.99 7.84 -50.62
CA LEU A 835 13.83 8.25 -49.82
C LEU A 835 12.50 8.19 -50.60
N LYS A 836 12.50 8.45 -51.91
CA LYS A 836 11.26 8.42 -52.73
C LYS A 836 10.69 7.01 -52.84
N ASN A 837 11.54 6.02 -53.06
CA ASN A 837 11.14 4.62 -53.23
C ASN A 837 10.74 3.96 -51.91
N ARG A 838 11.16 4.54 -50.76
CA ARG A 838 10.75 4.10 -49.42
C ARG A 838 9.39 4.59 -48.97
N ILE A 839 8.93 5.75 -49.45
CA ILE A 839 7.71 6.40 -48.95
C ILE A 839 6.48 6.06 -49.81
N SER A 840 6.68 5.84 -51.11
CA SER A 840 5.59 5.61 -52.06
C SER A 840 5.79 4.29 -52.82
N TYR A 841 4.82 3.38 -52.72
CA TYR A 841 4.83 2.10 -53.42
C TYR A 841 3.41 1.66 -53.77
N THR A 842 3.27 0.71 -54.69
CA THR A 842 1.96 0.15 -55.09
C THR A 842 1.85 -1.31 -54.66
N VAL A 843 0.63 -1.71 -54.28
CA VAL A 843 0.27 -3.11 -53.99
C VAL A 843 -0.96 -3.51 -54.80
N LYS A 844 -1.03 -4.77 -55.21
CA LYS A 844 -2.20 -5.29 -55.93
C LYS A 844 -3.37 -5.46 -54.95
N LEU A 845 -4.59 -5.19 -55.41
CA LEU A 845 -5.81 -5.38 -54.60
C LEU A 845 -5.93 -6.81 -54.07
N SER A 846 -5.46 -7.81 -54.82
CA SER A 846 -5.43 -9.22 -54.40
C SER A 846 -4.54 -9.48 -53.18
N GLU A 847 -3.53 -8.64 -52.92
CA GLU A 847 -2.59 -8.79 -51.80
C GLU A 847 -3.14 -8.21 -50.49
N ILE A 848 -4.08 -7.28 -50.57
CA ILE A 848 -4.73 -6.65 -49.40
C ILE A 848 -6.12 -7.25 -49.10
N LYS A 849 -6.74 -7.92 -50.07
CA LYS A 849 -8.09 -8.50 -49.91
C LYS A 849 -8.07 -9.60 -48.84
N GLY A 850 -8.82 -9.38 -47.76
CA GLY A 850 -8.88 -10.29 -46.61
C GLY A 850 -7.69 -10.17 -45.65
N ASN A 851 -6.86 -9.14 -45.83
CA ASN A 851 -5.68 -8.85 -45.01
C ASN A 851 -5.71 -7.39 -44.51
N ARG A 852 -4.64 -6.93 -43.86
CA ARG A 852 -4.50 -5.55 -43.35
C ARG A 852 -4.47 -4.53 -44.49
N PHE A 853 -4.93 -3.30 -44.24
CA PHE A 853 -4.97 -2.19 -45.22
C PHE A 853 -3.95 -1.09 -44.90
N ASP A 854 -3.14 -1.24 -43.86
CA ASP A 854 -2.20 -0.21 -43.44
C ASP A 854 -0.94 -0.16 -44.32
N CYS A 855 -0.53 1.06 -44.67
CA CYS A 855 0.61 1.35 -45.56
C CYS A 855 1.97 1.06 -44.91
N GLU A 856 2.05 0.75 -43.62
CA GLU A 856 3.31 0.33 -43.01
C GLU A 856 3.55 -1.17 -43.18
N TYR A 857 2.52 -1.99 -42.95
CA TYR A 857 2.59 -3.45 -43.09
C TYR A 857 3.00 -3.91 -44.49
N HIS A 858 2.55 -3.21 -45.53
CA HIS A 858 2.74 -3.61 -46.93
C HIS A 858 4.03 -3.09 -47.58
N GLN A 859 4.93 -2.46 -46.82
CA GLN A 859 6.19 -1.95 -47.35
C GLN A 859 7.02 -3.04 -48.03
N ILE A 860 7.60 -2.71 -49.19
CA ILE A 860 8.42 -3.62 -50.02
C ILE A 860 9.54 -4.27 -49.20
N TYR A 861 10.16 -3.50 -48.30
CA TYR A 861 11.20 -3.97 -47.39
C TYR A 861 10.84 -5.24 -46.61
N TYR A 862 9.60 -5.39 -46.13
CA TYR A 862 9.19 -6.59 -45.41
C TYR A 862 8.99 -7.80 -46.34
N LYS A 863 8.59 -7.58 -47.60
CA LYS A 863 8.53 -8.65 -48.61
C LYS A 863 9.92 -9.17 -48.94
N GLU A 864 10.92 -8.29 -49.00
CA GLU A 864 12.31 -8.69 -49.20
C GLU A 864 12.84 -9.51 -48.02
N PHE A 865 12.46 -9.17 -46.79
CA PHE A 865 12.76 -9.98 -45.60
C PHE A 865 12.15 -11.38 -45.66
N GLU A 866 10.88 -11.49 -46.00
CA GLU A 866 10.21 -12.78 -46.17
C GLU A 866 10.86 -13.61 -47.29
N ASN A 867 11.25 -12.98 -48.41
CA ASN A 867 11.95 -13.65 -49.49
C ASN A 867 13.35 -14.11 -49.07
N ALA A 868 14.08 -13.30 -48.30
CA ALA A 868 15.39 -13.68 -47.76
C ALA A 868 15.29 -14.89 -46.82
N ILE A 869 14.23 -14.98 -46.03
CA ILE A 869 13.95 -16.15 -45.17
C ILE A 869 13.60 -17.37 -46.01
N LYS A 870 12.73 -17.24 -47.02
CA LYS A 870 12.34 -18.36 -47.91
C LYS A 870 13.50 -18.91 -48.73
N ASN A 871 14.47 -18.06 -49.07
CA ASN A 871 15.69 -18.43 -49.80
C ASN A 871 16.86 -18.80 -48.86
N ALA A 872 16.61 -18.98 -47.56
CA ALA A 872 17.63 -19.39 -46.61
C ALA A 872 18.23 -20.77 -46.96
N LYS A 873 19.40 -21.08 -46.37
CA LYS A 873 20.13 -22.33 -46.61
C LYS A 873 19.33 -23.58 -46.20
N TYR A 874 18.43 -23.46 -45.24
CA TYR A 874 17.66 -24.56 -44.67
C TYR A 874 16.16 -24.37 -44.93
N LYS A 875 15.42 -25.48 -44.95
CA LYS A 875 13.96 -25.47 -45.16
C LYS A 875 13.28 -24.58 -44.13
N THR A 876 12.39 -23.72 -44.60
CA THR A 876 11.54 -22.89 -43.73
C THR A 876 10.30 -23.64 -43.27
N VAL A 877 9.92 -23.41 -42.02
CA VAL A 877 8.74 -23.99 -41.37
C VAL A 877 7.99 -22.91 -40.62
N LYS A 878 6.67 -23.07 -40.47
CA LYS A 878 5.87 -22.16 -39.66
C LYS A 878 5.98 -22.53 -38.18
N LEU A 879 5.99 -21.53 -37.29
CA LEU A 879 6.04 -21.78 -35.85
C LEU A 879 4.93 -22.71 -35.36
N LYS A 880 3.70 -22.59 -35.90
CA LYS A 880 2.58 -23.47 -35.58
C LYS A 880 2.84 -24.96 -35.78
N GLU A 881 3.79 -25.32 -36.64
CA GLU A 881 4.16 -26.71 -36.92
C GLU A 881 5.15 -27.25 -35.88
N LYS A 882 5.75 -26.37 -35.06
CA LYS A 882 6.90 -26.69 -34.20
C LYS A 882 6.75 -26.29 -32.74
N ILE A 883 5.77 -25.46 -32.38
CA ILE A 883 5.58 -24.98 -31.01
C ILE A 883 4.14 -25.14 -30.56
N PHE A 884 3.96 -25.40 -29.26
CA PHE A 884 2.65 -25.38 -28.61
C PHE A 884 2.57 -24.24 -27.58
N ILE A 885 1.61 -23.33 -27.76
CA ILE A 885 1.35 -22.21 -26.85
C ILE A 885 0.20 -22.59 -25.92
N ASN A 886 0.42 -22.50 -24.62
CA ASN A 886 -0.65 -22.69 -23.65
C ASN A 886 -1.62 -21.50 -23.70
N SER A 887 -2.87 -21.76 -24.08
CA SER A 887 -3.96 -20.78 -24.07
C SER A 887 -4.81 -20.83 -22.81
N GLN A 888 -4.60 -21.81 -21.93
CA GLN A 888 -5.40 -21.98 -20.72
C GLN A 888 -4.97 -20.97 -19.66
N LEU A 889 -5.91 -20.14 -19.25
CA LEU A 889 -5.74 -19.20 -18.16
C LEU A 889 -6.02 -19.88 -16.83
N GLU A 890 -5.10 -19.73 -15.91
CA GLU A 890 -5.19 -20.19 -14.53
C GLU A 890 -6.09 -19.23 -13.74
N ASP A 891 -7.04 -19.78 -12.99
CA ASP A 891 -7.77 -19.02 -11.99
C ASP A 891 -6.85 -18.83 -10.78
N THR A 892 -6.28 -17.63 -10.65
CA THR A 892 -5.33 -17.35 -9.58
C THR A 892 -6.00 -17.13 -8.22
N SER A 893 -7.33 -16.99 -8.16
CA SER A 893 -8.07 -16.81 -6.89
C SER A 893 -7.95 -18.00 -5.94
N LYS A 894 -7.58 -19.18 -6.45
CA LYS A 894 -7.39 -20.40 -5.66
C LYS A 894 -6.05 -20.50 -4.93
N TYR A 895 -5.09 -19.64 -5.25
CA TYR A 895 -3.76 -19.67 -4.63
C TYR A 895 -3.68 -18.67 -3.49
N GLU A 896 -3.05 -19.05 -2.38
CA GLU A 896 -2.79 -18.13 -1.26
C GLU A 896 -1.68 -17.11 -1.61
N PHE A 897 -0.69 -17.55 -2.41
CA PHE A 897 0.39 -16.73 -2.93
C PHE A 897 0.76 -17.18 -4.34
N ILE A 898 1.35 -16.28 -5.13
CA ILE A 898 1.95 -16.58 -6.44
C ILE A 898 3.35 -15.98 -6.53
N ASN A 899 4.22 -16.66 -7.26
CA ASN A 899 5.46 -16.07 -7.77
C ASN A 899 5.15 -15.51 -9.16
N TYR A 900 5.13 -14.19 -9.30
CA TYR A 900 4.63 -13.52 -10.50
C TYR A 900 5.75 -13.04 -11.42
N ILE A 901 5.68 -13.40 -12.71
CA ILE A 901 6.62 -12.96 -13.74
C ILE A 901 5.93 -11.95 -14.65
N ASP A 902 6.38 -10.70 -14.62
CA ASP A 902 5.92 -9.64 -15.51
C ASP A 902 7.03 -9.18 -16.47
N LEU A 903 6.73 -8.23 -17.35
CA LEU A 903 7.68 -7.75 -18.36
C LEU A 903 8.93 -7.09 -17.78
N SER A 904 8.87 -6.55 -16.56
CA SER A 904 10.03 -5.94 -15.89
C SER A 904 10.98 -6.98 -15.31
N CYS A 905 10.50 -8.21 -15.12
CA CYS A 905 11.28 -9.34 -14.60
C CYS A 905 12.24 -9.95 -15.64
N ILE A 906 12.15 -9.55 -16.91
CA ILE A 906 13.00 -10.07 -17.98
C ILE A 906 14.00 -8.99 -18.42
N GLU A 907 15.29 -9.32 -18.35
CA GLU A 907 16.35 -8.48 -18.88
C GLU A 907 16.48 -8.70 -20.39
N LYS A 908 16.25 -7.63 -21.15
CA LYS A 908 15.94 -7.70 -22.59
C LYS A 908 17.18 -8.03 -23.41
N GLU A 909 18.38 -7.67 -22.96
CA GLU A 909 19.65 -7.82 -23.67
C GLU A 909 20.25 -9.22 -23.54
N LYS A 910 20.04 -9.90 -22.41
CA LYS A 910 20.52 -11.26 -22.11
C LYS A 910 19.44 -12.30 -22.36
N GLY A 911 18.17 -11.94 -22.14
CA GLY A 911 17.04 -12.87 -22.29
C GLY A 911 16.92 -13.83 -21.12
N ILE A 912 17.15 -13.31 -19.91
CA ILE A 912 17.08 -14.05 -18.66
C ILE A 912 16.04 -13.43 -17.75
N ILE A 913 15.43 -14.26 -16.92
CA ILE A 913 14.54 -13.81 -15.85
C ILE A 913 15.44 -13.39 -14.69
N ILE A 914 15.45 -12.11 -14.37
CA ILE A 914 16.34 -11.55 -13.33
C ILE A 914 15.73 -11.64 -11.93
N ASP A 915 14.40 -11.68 -11.84
CA ASP A 915 13.67 -11.73 -10.59
C ASP A 915 12.25 -12.28 -10.80
N THR A 916 11.57 -12.64 -9.71
CA THR A 916 10.16 -13.03 -9.69
C THR A 916 9.46 -12.30 -8.55
N ILE A 917 8.32 -11.68 -8.83
CA ILE A 917 7.59 -10.86 -7.85
C ILE A 917 6.77 -11.79 -6.95
N PHE A 918 7.17 -12.00 -5.70
CA PHE A 918 6.34 -12.72 -4.73
C PHE A 918 5.10 -11.89 -4.38
N MET A 919 3.91 -12.49 -4.47
CA MET A 919 2.63 -11.83 -4.19
C MET A 919 1.76 -12.72 -3.30
N ASN A 920 1.16 -12.14 -2.27
CA ASN A 920 0.22 -12.79 -1.35
C ASN A 920 -1.14 -12.07 -1.38
N LYS A 921 -2.19 -12.77 -1.84
CA LYS A 921 -3.54 -12.22 -2.07
C LYS A 921 -3.58 -11.01 -3.04
N ASP A 922 -4.76 -10.69 -3.57
CA ASP A 922 -4.99 -9.58 -4.53
C ASP A 922 -4.06 -9.55 -5.76
N PHE A 923 -4.09 -10.63 -6.54
CA PHE A 923 -3.25 -10.78 -7.73
C PHE A 923 -3.68 -9.85 -8.88
N PRO A 924 -2.74 -9.31 -9.68
CA PRO A 924 -3.07 -8.50 -10.84
C PRO A 924 -3.98 -9.28 -11.80
N SER A 925 -4.95 -8.61 -12.41
CA SER A 925 -5.87 -9.26 -13.37
C SER A 925 -5.16 -9.95 -14.55
N ARG A 926 -3.93 -9.53 -14.85
CA ARG A 926 -3.03 -10.10 -15.87
C ARG A 926 -2.21 -11.31 -15.40
N ALA A 927 -2.15 -11.60 -14.10
CA ALA A 927 -1.45 -12.77 -13.57
C ALA A 927 -2.32 -14.01 -13.72
N ARG A 928 -2.25 -14.65 -14.90
CA ARG A 928 -3.14 -15.76 -15.25
C ARG A 928 -2.47 -16.89 -16.03
N GLN A 929 -1.19 -16.81 -16.38
CA GLN A 929 -0.55 -17.87 -17.15
C GLN A 929 0.34 -18.72 -16.26
N ARG A 930 -0.05 -19.96 -15.98
CA ARG A 930 0.78 -20.85 -15.17
C ARG A 930 2.03 -21.31 -15.93
N VAL A 931 3.19 -21.12 -15.33
CA VAL A 931 4.49 -21.45 -15.92
C VAL A 931 5.29 -22.33 -14.96
N GLY A 932 6.19 -23.15 -15.51
CA GLY A 932 7.10 -24.01 -14.77
C GLY A 932 8.47 -24.06 -15.44
N LYS A 933 9.44 -24.72 -14.82
CA LYS A 933 10.78 -24.84 -15.36
C LYS A 933 10.79 -25.44 -16.75
N GLY A 934 11.56 -24.82 -17.64
CA GLY A 934 11.68 -25.17 -19.04
C GLY A 934 10.68 -24.47 -19.95
N ASP A 935 9.66 -23.79 -19.43
CA ASP A 935 8.74 -23.00 -20.26
C ASP A 935 9.43 -21.79 -20.88
N LEU A 936 9.11 -21.50 -22.14
CA LEU A 936 9.64 -20.34 -22.87
C LEU A 936 8.61 -19.22 -22.90
N LEU A 937 8.98 -18.06 -22.37
CA LEU A 937 8.18 -16.83 -22.37
C LEU A 937 8.58 -15.95 -23.54
N VAL A 938 7.60 -15.49 -24.32
CA VAL A 938 7.81 -14.54 -25.43
C VAL A 938 6.85 -13.36 -25.25
N SER A 939 7.38 -12.14 -25.11
CA SER A 939 6.53 -10.94 -24.96
C SER A 939 5.59 -10.74 -26.15
N THR A 940 4.32 -10.45 -25.86
CA THR A 940 3.31 -10.09 -26.87
C THR A 940 3.33 -8.59 -27.20
N LEU A 941 3.91 -7.75 -26.34
CA LEU A 941 3.90 -6.28 -26.49
C LEU A 941 5.03 -5.77 -27.38
N SER A 942 4.70 -4.86 -28.30
CA SER A 942 5.63 -4.29 -29.28
C SER A 942 6.82 -3.53 -28.68
N GLY A 943 6.60 -2.79 -27.60
CA GLY A 943 7.65 -2.05 -26.89
C GLY A 943 8.64 -2.94 -26.12
N SER A 944 8.36 -4.25 -26.01
CA SER A 944 9.15 -5.19 -25.21
C SER A 944 9.37 -6.55 -25.90
N MET A 945 9.31 -6.63 -27.22
CA MET A 945 9.44 -7.91 -27.97
C MET A 945 10.77 -8.66 -27.79
N LYS A 946 11.82 -7.99 -27.30
CA LYS A 946 13.08 -8.65 -26.92
C LYS A 946 13.03 -9.34 -25.54
N ALA A 947 11.97 -9.16 -24.76
CA ALA A 947 11.73 -9.88 -23.52
C ALA A 947 11.30 -11.32 -23.83
N ILE A 948 12.30 -12.16 -24.10
CA ILE A 948 12.20 -13.58 -24.41
C ILE A 948 13.15 -14.33 -23.49
N ALA A 949 12.64 -15.26 -22.68
CA ALA A 949 13.43 -15.98 -21.68
C ALA A 949 12.86 -17.38 -21.38
N ILE A 950 13.71 -18.31 -20.96
CA ILE A 950 13.31 -19.61 -20.40
C ILE A 950 13.17 -19.47 -18.88
N VAL A 951 12.16 -20.11 -18.33
CA VAL A 951 12.02 -20.29 -16.89
C VAL A 951 13.02 -21.34 -16.43
N GLU A 952 14.09 -20.93 -15.75
CA GLU A 952 15.17 -21.85 -15.32
C GLU A 952 14.93 -22.45 -13.91
N GLU A 953 14.14 -21.77 -13.08
CA GLU A 953 13.83 -22.14 -11.71
C GLU A 953 12.38 -22.60 -11.56
N ASP A 954 12.17 -23.70 -10.84
CA ASP A 954 10.86 -24.08 -10.36
C ASP A 954 10.57 -23.34 -9.06
N LYS A 955 9.45 -22.62 -9.02
CA LYS A 955 8.92 -22.02 -7.80
C LYS A 955 7.47 -22.42 -7.63
N GLU A 956 7.02 -22.51 -6.38
CA GLU A 956 5.63 -22.82 -6.07
C GLU A 956 4.72 -21.70 -6.58
N ASN A 957 3.58 -22.06 -7.18
CA ASN A 957 2.60 -21.11 -7.72
C ASN A 957 3.21 -20.05 -8.68
N LEU A 958 4.10 -20.47 -9.57
CA LEU A 958 4.74 -19.58 -10.55
C LEU A 958 3.76 -19.23 -11.71
N ILE A 959 3.41 -17.95 -11.80
CA ILE A 959 2.43 -17.40 -12.74
C ILE A 959 3.06 -16.26 -13.54
N ALA A 960 2.95 -16.28 -14.86
CA ALA A 960 3.35 -15.19 -15.74
C ALA A 960 2.17 -14.28 -16.12
N SER A 961 2.51 -13.07 -16.55
CA SER A 961 1.59 -12.10 -17.14
C SER A 961 0.95 -12.62 -18.43
N THR A 962 -0.31 -12.29 -18.69
CA THR A 962 -0.95 -12.44 -20.01
C THR A 962 -0.28 -11.63 -21.13
N GLY A 963 0.67 -10.77 -20.78
CA GLY A 963 1.58 -10.11 -21.72
C GLY A 963 2.65 -11.03 -22.36
N PHE A 964 2.62 -12.34 -22.06
CA PHE A 964 3.50 -13.33 -22.66
C PHE A 964 2.72 -14.38 -23.46
N PHE A 965 3.38 -14.95 -24.47
CA PHE A 965 3.08 -16.30 -24.95
C PHE A 965 3.93 -17.28 -24.13
N VAL A 966 3.28 -18.32 -23.59
CA VAL A 966 3.94 -19.41 -22.87
C VAL A 966 4.03 -20.61 -23.79
N ILE A 967 5.24 -20.88 -24.28
CA ILE A 967 5.55 -22.05 -25.10
C ILE A 967 5.99 -23.17 -24.16
N LYS A 968 5.10 -24.16 -23.97
CA LYS A 968 5.34 -25.32 -23.10
C LYS A 968 6.29 -26.31 -23.76
N GLU A 969 5.98 -26.66 -25.00
CA GLU A 969 6.68 -27.71 -25.74
C GLU A 969 7.11 -27.19 -27.11
N THR A 970 8.29 -27.66 -27.53
CA THR A 970 8.79 -27.55 -28.89
C THR A 970 8.93 -28.95 -29.46
N ASP A 971 8.73 -29.09 -30.76
CA ASP A 971 8.95 -30.36 -31.46
C ASP A 971 10.41 -30.83 -31.30
N LYS A 972 10.64 -32.14 -31.45
CA LYS A 972 11.95 -32.78 -31.15
C LYS A 972 13.10 -32.25 -32.02
N ASP A 973 12.78 -31.67 -33.16
CA ASP A 973 13.74 -31.09 -34.10
C ASP A 973 13.93 -29.57 -33.93
N LEU A 974 13.38 -28.94 -32.88
CA LEU A 974 13.56 -27.51 -32.58
C LEU A 974 14.04 -27.29 -31.13
N LEU A 975 15.24 -26.75 -30.96
CA LEU A 975 15.76 -26.34 -29.66
C LEU A 975 15.15 -24.99 -29.23
N LYS A 976 14.64 -24.93 -27.98
CA LYS A 976 14.15 -23.68 -27.37
C LYS A 976 15.20 -22.55 -27.41
N TYR A 977 16.45 -22.85 -27.08
CA TYR A 977 17.54 -21.85 -27.12
C TYR A 977 17.87 -21.36 -28.54
N PHE A 978 17.69 -22.21 -29.56
CA PHE A 978 17.81 -21.78 -30.96
C PHE A 978 16.66 -20.85 -31.35
N LEU A 979 15.42 -21.20 -30.95
CA LEU A 979 14.25 -20.37 -31.15
C LEU A 979 14.39 -18.98 -30.48
N ILE A 980 14.95 -18.92 -29.27
CA ILE A 980 15.27 -17.64 -28.61
C ILE A 980 16.27 -16.83 -29.43
N SER A 981 17.33 -17.49 -29.89
CA SER A 981 18.41 -16.84 -30.65
C SER A 981 17.88 -16.23 -31.95
N ILE A 982 17.02 -16.95 -32.67
CA ILE A 982 16.45 -16.46 -33.93
C ILE A 982 15.44 -15.34 -33.74
N LEU A 983 14.51 -15.47 -32.79
CA LEU A 983 13.49 -14.47 -32.54
C LEU A 983 14.07 -13.13 -32.06
N ARG A 984 15.24 -13.14 -31.43
CA ARG A 984 15.91 -11.93 -30.92
C ARG A 984 16.71 -11.16 -31.97
N THR A 985 16.96 -11.74 -33.14
CA THR A 985 17.67 -11.04 -34.22
C THR A 985 16.89 -9.83 -34.70
N ASN A 986 17.60 -8.81 -35.19
CA ASN A 986 16.96 -7.61 -35.70
C ASN A 986 15.96 -7.90 -36.84
N LEU A 987 16.25 -8.88 -37.70
CA LEU A 987 15.34 -9.33 -38.76
C LEU A 987 13.97 -9.77 -38.21
N PHE A 988 13.96 -10.70 -37.25
CA PHE A 988 12.72 -11.25 -36.69
C PHE A 988 12.02 -10.27 -35.76
N GLN A 989 12.75 -9.39 -35.07
CA GLN A 989 12.15 -8.33 -34.25
C GLN A 989 11.36 -7.33 -35.10
N GLU A 990 11.83 -6.98 -36.30
CA GLU A 990 11.08 -6.11 -37.22
C GLU A 990 9.84 -6.81 -37.79
N LEU A 991 9.92 -8.12 -38.10
CA LEU A 991 8.75 -8.91 -38.50
C LEU A 991 7.70 -9.00 -37.38
N LEU A 992 8.13 -9.25 -36.14
CA LEU A 992 7.24 -9.27 -34.99
C LEU A 992 6.53 -7.92 -34.80
N LYS A 993 7.25 -6.81 -34.88
CA LYS A 993 6.68 -5.45 -34.77
C LYS A 993 5.64 -5.18 -35.85
N ARG A 994 5.89 -5.62 -37.10
CA ARG A 994 4.96 -5.48 -38.22
C ARG A 994 3.60 -6.13 -37.91
N GLU A 995 3.59 -7.28 -37.25
CA GLU A 995 2.37 -8.02 -36.92
C GLU A 995 1.57 -7.40 -35.75
N ALA A 996 2.18 -6.53 -34.93
CA ALA A 996 1.51 -5.94 -33.79
C ALA A 996 0.35 -5.00 -34.17
N ARG A 997 -0.68 -4.92 -33.31
CA ARG A 997 -1.90 -4.12 -33.49
C ARG A 997 -2.24 -3.35 -32.21
N GLY A 998 -2.82 -2.14 -32.33
CA GLY A 998 -3.33 -1.32 -31.20
C GLY A 998 -2.84 0.13 -31.22
N ALA A 999 -3.67 1.07 -30.74
CA ALA A 999 -3.39 2.52 -30.81
C ALA A 999 -2.56 3.07 -29.64
N ILE A 1000 -2.81 2.60 -28.40
CA ILE A 1000 -2.11 3.05 -27.18
C ILE A 1000 -1.08 2.01 -26.72
N MET A 1001 -1.47 0.73 -26.70
CA MET A 1001 -0.59 -0.39 -26.37
C MET A 1001 -0.73 -1.45 -27.46
N SER A 1002 0.31 -1.62 -28.28
CA SER A 1002 0.28 -2.57 -29.40
C SER A 1002 0.81 -3.95 -29.03
N SER A 1003 0.09 -4.99 -29.46
CA SER A 1003 0.41 -6.39 -29.16
C SER A 1003 0.21 -7.30 -30.38
N ILE A 1004 0.95 -8.41 -30.43
CA ILE A 1004 0.80 -9.47 -31.44
C ILE A 1004 -0.24 -10.47 -30.94
N ASN A 1005 -1.14 -10.93 -31.81
CA ASN A 1005 -2.05 -12.02 -31.46
C ASN A 1005 -1.40 -13.40 -31.70
N CYS A 1006 -1.98 -14.44 -31.09
CA CYS A 1006 -1.41 -15.79 -31.15
C CYS A 1006 -1.33 -16.36 -32.58
N ASN A 1007 -2.38 -16.17 -33.39
CA ASN A 1007 -2.43 -16.72 -34.76
C ASN A 1007 -1.37 -16.10 -35.68
N ASP A 1008 -1.15 -14.79 -35.59
CA ASP A 1008 -0.15 -14.07 -36.39
C ASP A 1008 1.26 -14.51 -35.97
N PHE A 1009 1.52 -14.62 -34.66
CA PHE A 1009 2.80 -15.16 -34.15
C PHE A 1009 3.06 -16.60 -34.63
N LEU A 1010 2.06 -17.47 -34.56
CA LEU A 1010 2.16 -18.87 -34.99
C LEU A 1010 2.37 -19.03 -36.51
N ASN A 1011 2.04 -18.02 -37.32
CA ASN A 1011 2.25 -18.04 -38.77
C ASN A 1011 3.63 -17.56 -39.22
N ILE A 1012 4.48 -17.07 -38.30
CA ILE A 1012 5.85 -16.66 -38.61
C ILE A 1012 6.66 -17.87 -39.12
N GLU A 1013 7.41 -17.65 -40.20
CA GLU A 1013 8.27 -18.66 -40.83
C GLU A 1013 9.72 -18.53 -40.33
N ILE A 1014 10.31 -19.65 -39.88
CA ILE A 1014 11.71 -19.73 -39.46
C ILE A 1014 12.47 -20.78 -40.28
N PRO A 1015 13.75 -20.57 -40.63
CA PRO A 1015 14.61 -21.62 -41.16
C PRO A 1015 14.94 -22.63 -40.06
N LEU A 1016 14.79 -23.92 -40.36
CA LEU A 1016 15.02 -25.01 -39.42
C LEU A 1016 16.21 -25.89 -39.85
N PRO A 1017 17.44 -25.62 -39.35
CA PRO A 1017 18.58 -26.51 -39.57
C PRO A 1017 18.51 -27.78 -38.72
N PRO A 1018 19.31 -28.83 -39.01
CA PRO A 1018 19.46 -30.01 -38.14
C PRO A 1018 19.85 -29.66 -36.70
N ILE A 1019 19.48 -30.52 -35.75
CA ILE A 1019 19.64 -30.27 -34.30
C ILE A 1019 21.10 -30.04 -33.89
N GLU A 1020 22.05 -30.71 -34.56
CA GLU A 1020 23.48 -30.57 -34.31
C GLU A 1020 23.97 -29.17 -34.67
N ILE A 1021 23.44 -28.61 -35.77
CA ILE A 1021 23.75 -27.25 -36.22
C ILE A 1021 23.09 -26.23 -35.30
N GLN A 1022 21.84 -26.47 -34.88
CA GLN A 1022 21.17 -25.63 -33.88
C GLN A 1022 21.98 -25.55 -32.59
N GLN A 1023 22.47 -26.69 -32.09
CA GLN A 1023 23.29 -26.73 -30.87
C GLN A 1023 24.62 -25.98 -31.05
N LYS A 1024 25.29 -26.15 -32.19
CA LYS A 1024 26.52 -25.42 -32.51
C LYS A 1024 26.31 -23.91 -32.51
N ILE A 1025 25.20 -23.45 -33.11
CA ILE A 1025 24.81 -22.04 -33.12
C ILE A 1025 24.58 -21.53 -31.70
N VAL A 1026 23.80 -22.25 -30.89
CA VAL A 1026 23.50 -21.87 -29.50
C VAL A 1026 24.76 -21.77 -28.65
N ASN A 1027 25.67 -22.74 -28.76
CA ASN A 1027 26.92 -22.75 -27.99
C ASN A 1027 27.79 -21.54 -28.31
N GLU A 1028 28.01 -21.24 -29.59
CA GLU A 1028 28.79 -20.06 -30.01
C GLU A 1028 28.17 -18.74 -29.52
N ILE A 1029 26.84 -18.61 -29.63
CA ILE A 1029 26.12 -17.42 -29.15
C ILE A 1029 26.29 -17.26 -27.64
N ASN A 1030 26.18 -18.36 -26.88
CA ASN A 1030 26.35 -18.34 -25.42
C ASN A 1030 27.77 -17.97 -25.02
N GLU A 1031 28.81 -18.49 -25.70
CA GLU A 1031 30.20 -18.12 -25.44
C GLU A 1031 30.46 -16.62 -25.68
N ARG A 1032 29.97 -16.08 -26.81
CA ARG A 1032 30.09 -14.64 -27.11
C ARG A 1032 29.38 -13.78 -26.08
N LYS A 1033 28.18 -14.18 -25.65
CA LYS A 1033 27.43 -13.49 -24.59
C LYS A 1033 28.15 -13.53 -23.24
N GLN A 1034 28.67 -14.69 -22.83
CA GLN A 1034 29.42 -14.82 -21.57
C GLN A 1034 30.68 -13.97 -21.58
N LYS A 1035 31.40 -13.94 -22.70
CA LYS A 1035 32.58 -13.07 -22.86
C LYS A 1035 32.19 -11.58 -22.76
N ALA A 1036 31.13 -11.15 -23.44
CA ALA A 1036 30.63 -9.78 -23.35
C ALA A 1036 30.20 -9.41 -21.91
N LEU A 1037 29.55 -10.33 -21.19
CA LEU A 1037 29.12 -10.11 -19.80
C LEU A 1037 30.32 -9.94 -18.86
N ARG A 1038 31.35 -10.77 -19.03
CA ARG A 1038 32.59 -10.67 -18.25
C ARG A 1038 33.27 -9.32 -18.47
N LEU A 1039 33.37 -8.88 -19.72
CA LEU A 1039 33.96 -7.57 -20.08
C LEU A 1039 33.16 -6.42 -19.46
N GLN A 1040 31.83 -6.45 -19.48
CA GLN A 1040 30.99 -5.44 -18.82
C GLN A 1040 31.20 -5.39 -17.30
N LYS A 1041 31.35 -6.55 -16.66
CA LYS A 1041 31.64 -6.62 -15.22
C LYS A 1041 33.03 -6.07 -14.89
N GLU A 1042 34.05 -6.47 -15.65
CA GLU A 1042 35.42 -5.97 -15.51
C GLU A 1042 35.50 -4.44 -15.75
N ALA A 1043 34.70 -3.91 -16.69
CA ALA A 1043 34.59 -2.47 -16.95
C ALA A 1043 34.05 -1.70 -15.72
N LYS A 1044 33.02 -2.24 -15.05
CA LYS A 1044 32.44 -1.64 -13.84
C LYS A 1044 33.40 -1.69 -12.66
N GLU A 1045 33.99 -2.86 -12.38
CA GLU A 1045 34.94 -3.06 -11.28
C GLU A 1045 36.19 -2.19 -11.43
N THR A 1046 36.69 -2.00 -12.67
CA THR A 1046 37.85 -1.14 -12.94
C THR A 1046 37.61 0.29 -12.46
N LEU A 1047 36.39 0.83 -12.65
CA LEU A 1047 36.07 2.19 -12.26
C LEU A 1047 35.81 2.32 -10.75
N GLU A 1048 35.09 1.37 -10.15
CA GLU A 1048 34.85 1.35 -8.69
C GLU A 1048 36.16 1.26 -7.91
N ASN A 1049 37.07 0.36 -8.31
CA ASN A 1049 38.39 0.24 -7.68
C ASN A 1049 39.21 1.54 -7.78
N ALA A 1050 39.17 2.21 -8.94
CA ALA A 1050 39.87 3.49 -9.12
C ALA A 1050 39.29 4.60 -8.24
N LYS A 1051 37.95 4.69 -8.14
CA LYS A 1051 37.28 5.63 -7.23
C LYS A 1051 37.66 5.39 -5.78
N SER A 1052 37.59 4.15 -5.30
CA SER A 1052 37.95 3.81 -3.92
C SER A 1052 39.43 4.06 -3.63
N GLN A 1053 40.31 3.85 -4.60
CA GLN A 1053 41.73 4.19 -4.47
C GLN A 1053 41.91 5.71 -4.32
N VAL A 1054 41.24 6.50 -5.16
CA VAL A 1054 41.31 7.97 -5.10
C VAL A 1054 40.73 8.50 -3.79
N GLU A 1055 39.62 7.94 -3.32
CA GLU A 1055 39.02 8.33 -2.03
C GLU A 1055 39.99 8.11 -0.87
N ARG A 1056 40.69 6.97 -0.81
CA ARG A 1056 41.72 6.69 0.23
C ARG A 1056 42.94 7.61 0.16
N ILE A 1057 43.23 8.19 -1.00
CA ILE A 1057 44.34 9.14 -1.14
C ILE A 1057 43.94 10.51 -0.60
N ILE A 1058 42.65 10.87 -0.69
CA ILE A 1058 42.14 12.21 -0.42
C ILE A 1058 41.53 12.36 0.98
N PHE A 1059 40.79 11.35 1.44
CA PHE A 1059 40.02 11.32 2.70
C PHE A 1059 40.55 10.24 3.62
#